data_AF-A0A7S2BU73-F1
#
_entry.id   AF-A0A7S2BU73-F1
#
_cell.length_a   1.000
_cell.length_b   1.000
_cell.length_c   1.000
_cell.angle_alpha   90.00
_cell.angle_beta   90.00
_cell.angle_gamma   90.00
#
_symmetry.space_group_name_H-M   'P 1'
#
loop_
_entity.id
_entity.type
_entity.pdbx_description
1 polymer ?
#
loop_
_entity_poly.entity_id
_entity_poly.type
_entity_poly.pdbx_seq_one_letter_code
_entity_poly.pdbx_strand_id
1 'polypeptide(L)'
;MDTSLDIVRKKLTQQRHKLWLPPFTPKDDNDQNAANQAMHSLAVEFAESLEMAIELVASNLKKLQSHALAKVEARARVTFEGRLLGDGRSIIVSFPQTDLGSKVRKTIEQTLQVPRVEIICSGRAIQDNRSLQQQSILPDVKRSSSRHLKVLLLASGHSCEGHPDDEAAAVVVEEERLRLAVVVVQIREAAARLTRDGFGDLELTDAKTGALVPVPPLARTALITAILLHVKGRDLLRDDHGDTAEAGAVASLPFLSESDAAFAQCRSLGAGVLVDKIDNFCQLQLDLVWAYVRLGNLDHLSDAERRLTISGERLMARTDPRFLEKLHNAALQNRTLPPAAVPLARFFLLRGISAQCRVQQSKEDTDGSMGAKLGPVDETRALEAAQKDLERAALFLKSLRVKDSSVLGLMELGATRVQATATLRKAEGHPDIAQNFWLDAQRQRREQKRSRHEQSKLGQTVDGSFIDLEKRKTLTDLYGVTHDLAVASLRQTNNDMNAALDWIQKNGNNNSNNQGTNTENTETVMVDVDEVALVTLVSMGVSQSDAKAALQSCGNDVNEALLLVTSSPHAEEEVPPPDAEEDAPVITEASENMCAEKEHGTEIGDEERLEMERRRKEEEEAATYNEARNLIEAELGSALRRRDLEDEVAGSSLHHEVFILSQFGYSS
;
A
#
# COMPACT_ATOMS: atom_id res chain seq x y z
N MET A 1 6.45 -64.76 -2.07
CA MET A 1 5.67 -63.69 -2.72
C MET A 1 4.22 -64.14 -2.75
N ASP A 2 3.30 -63.38 -2.16
CA ASP A 2 1.89 -63.76 -1.98
C ASP A 2 1.16 -63.82 -3.33
N THR A 3 1.11 -65.00 -3.94
CA THR A 3 0.45 -65.26 -5.24
C THR A 3 -1.03 -64.88 -5.22
N SER A 4 -1.69 -65.01 -4.06
CA SER A 4 -3.09 -64.63 -3.84
C SER A 4 -3.35 -63.12 -3.95
N LEU A 5 -2.42 -62.29 -3.49
CA LEU A 5 -2.55 -60.83 -3.52
C LEU A 5 -2.43 -60.29 -4.96
N ASP A 6 -1.54 -60.87 -5.76
CA ASP A 6 -1.36 -60.48 -7.16
C ASP A 6 -2.53 -60.92 -8.05
N ILE A 7 -3.17 -62.05 -7.75
CA ILE A 7 -4.38 -62.49 -8.45
C ILE A 7 -5.54 -61.52 -8.17
N VAL A 8 -5.77 -61.17 -6.90
CA VAL A 8 -6.80 -60.19 -6.50
C VAL A 8 -6.51 -58.80 -7.11
N ARG A 9 -5.25 -58.37 -7.13
CA ARG A 9 -4.82 -57.11 -7.76
C ARG A 9 -5.08 -57.08 -9.27
N LYS A 10 -4.80 -58.18 -9.98
CA LYS A 10 -5.07 -58.30 -11.43
C LYS A 10 -6.57 -58.20 -11.71
N LYS A 11 -7.41 -58.88 -10.93
CA LYS A 11 -8.87 -58.83 -11.06
C LYS A 11 -9.42 -57.42 -10.79
N LEU A 12 -8.94 -56.76 -9.73
CA LEU A 12 -9.29 -55.38 -9.40
C LEU A 12 -8.96 -54.40 -10.55
N THR A 13 -7.81 -54.61 -11.20
CA THR A 13 -7.36 -53.79 -12.33
C THR A 13 -8.20 -54.02 -13.58
N GLN A 14 -8.61 -55.28 -13.84
CA GLN A 14 -9.49 -55.64 -14.96
C GLN A 14 -10.88 -55.00 -14.85
N GLN A 15 -11.46 -54.99 -13.65
CA GLN A 15 -12.79 -54.38 -13.40
C GLN A 15 -12.74 -52.88 -13.07
N ARG A 16 -11.55 -52.27 -13.05
CA ARG A 16 -11.32 -50.82 -12.85
C ARG A 16 -11.90 -50.25 -11.54
N HIS A 17 -12.03 -51.07 -10.49
CA HIS A 17 -12.43 -50.58 -9.18
C HIS A 17 -11.31 -49.72 -8.56
N LYS A 18 -11.65 -48.49 -8.16
CA LYS A 18 -10.75 -47.57 -7.47
C LYS A 18 -11.09 -47.57 -5.98
N LEU A 19 -10.34 -48.36 -5.20
CA LEU A 19 -10.59 -48.55 -3.76
C LEU A 19 -10.39 -47.30 -2.90
N TRP A 20 -9.83 -46.23 -3.46
CA TRP A 20 -9.63 -44.93 -2.82
C TRP A 20 -10.72 -43.90 -3.16
N LEU A 21 -11.78 -44.30 -3.88
CA LEU A 21 -12.94 -43.46 -4.15
C LEU A 21 -14.23 -44.08 -3.56
N PRO A 22 -15.26 -43.26 -3.29
CA PRO A 22 -16.60 -43.74 -2.97
C PRO A 22 -17.10 -44.70 -4.07
N PRO A 23 -17.78 -45.81 -3.72
CA PRO A 23 -18.34 -46.13 -2.41
C PRO A 23 -17.38 -46.84 -1.43
N PHE A 24 -16.12 -47.12 -1.80
CA PHE A 24 -15.21 -47.93 -0.98
C PHE A 24 -14.51 -47.14 0.14
N THR A 25 -14.47 -45.81 0.01
CA THR A 25 -13.99 -44.88 1.03
C THR A 25 -15.16 -43.98 1.47
N PRO A 26 -15.39 -43.81 2.78
CA PRO A 26 -16.43 -42.92 3.30
C PRO A 26 -16.07 -41.45 3.01
N LYS A 27 -17.08 -40.60 2.80
CA LYS A 27 -16.89 -39.14 2.70
C LYS A 27 -16.98 -38.47 4.07
N ASP A 28 -17.90 -38.97 4.91
CA ASP A 28 -18.16 -38.52 6.28
C ASP A 28 -18.31 -39.74 7.23
N ASP A 29 -18.27 -39.52 8.55
CA ASP A 29 -18.34 -40.58 9.57
C ASP A 29 -19.61 -41.47 9.45
N ASN A 30 -20.71 -40.92 8.94
CA ASN A 30 -21.97 -41.65 8.71
C ASN A 30 -21.90 -42.65 7.53
N ASP A 31 -20.93 -42.51 6.62
CA ASP A 31 -20.79 -43.35 5.42
C ASP A 31 -19.89 -44.58 5.66
N GLN A 32 -19.29 -44.71 6.85
CA GLN A 32 -18.35 -45.79 7.15
C GLN A 32 -18.99 -47.18 7.00
N ASN A 33 -20.27 -47.32 7.39
CA ASN A 33 -21.01 -48.57 7.25
C ASN A 33 -21.32 -48.90 5.79
N ALA A 34 -21.66 -47.91 4.97
CA ALA A 34 -21.89 -48.10 3.54
C ALA A 34 -20.60 -48.50 2.81
N ALA A 35 -19.46 -47.91 3.20
CA ALA A 35 -18.15 -48.27 2.66
C ALA A 35 -17.72 -49.69 3.04
N ASN A 36 -17.96 -50.10 4.29
CA ASN A 36 -17.69 -51.46 4.75
C ASN A 36 -18.57 -52.49 4.02
N GLN A 37 -19.85 -52.18 3.77
CA GLN A 37 -20.76 -53.03 3.00
C GLN A 37 -20.32 -53.15 1.53
N ALA A 38 -19.95 -52.03 0.89
CA ALA A 38 -19.46 -52.05 -0.49
C ALA A 38 -18.17 -52.87 -0.64
N MET A 39 -17.25 -52.77 0.33
CA MET A 39 -16.04 -53.58 0.39
C MET A 39 -16.33 -55.07 0.61
N HIS A 40 -17.34 -55.40 1.42
CA HIS A 40 -17.73 -56.79 1.66
C HIS A 40 -18.39 -57.41 0.43
N SER A 41 -19.31 -56.69 -0.24
CA SER A 41 -19.93 -57.15 -1.49
C SER A 41 -18.89 -57.40 -2.59
N LEU A 42 -17.88 -56.53 -2.71
CA LEU A 42 -16.77 -56.73 -3.65
C LEU A 42 -15.93 -57.96 -3.31
N ALA A 43 -15.72 -58.24 -2.01
CA ALA A 43 -15.00 -59.42 -1.57
C ALA A 43 -15.76 -60.71 -1.88
N VAL A 44 -17.09 -60.71 -1.79
CA VAL A 44 -17.95 -61.86 -2.16
C VAL A 44 -17.86 -62.13 -3.66
N GLU A 45 -18.01 -61.10 -4.51
CA GLU A 45 -17.91 -61.24 -5.98
C GLU A 45 -16.53 -61.78 -6.41
N PHE A 46 -15.46 -61.32 -5.75
CA PHE A 46 -14.10 -61.74 -6.07
C PHE A 46 -13.79 -63.14 -5.54
N ALA A 47 -14.39 -63.54 -4.41
CA ALA A 47 -14.26 -64.88 -3.86
C ALA A 47 -14.94 -65.93 -4.77
N GLU A 48 -16.14 -65.63 -5.26
CA GLU A 48 -16.87 -66.50 -6.21
C GLU A 48 -16.13 -66.63 -7.55
N SER A 49 -15.63 -65.52 -8.09
CA SER A 49 -14.98 -65.53 -9.42
C SER A 49 -13.54 -66.04 -9.43
N LEU A 50 -12.86 -66.09 -8.27
CA LEU A 50 -11.49 -66.57 -8.13
C LEU A 50 -11.39 -67.93 -7.42
N GLU A 51 -12.53 -68.50 -6.98
CA GLU A 51 -12.60 -69.73 -6.18
C GLU A 51 -11.72 -69.66 -4.91
N MET A 52 -11.77 -68.53 -4.21
CA MET A 52 -10.95 -68.26 -3.02
C MET A 52 -11.82 -68.04 -1.78
N ALA A 53 -11.26 -68.26 -0.59
CA ALA A 53 -11.95 -67.93 0.66
C ALA A 53 -12.23 -66.42 0.75
N ILE A 54 -13.48 -66.06 1.09
CA ILE A 54 -13.94 -64.66 1.21
C ILE A 54 -13.06 -63.86 2.17
N GLU A 55 -12.65 -64.46 3.30
CA GLU A 55 -11.80 -63.82 4.30
C GLU A 55 -10.42 -63.44 3.75
N LEU A 56 -9.84 -64.30 2.90
CA LEU A 56 -8.55 -64.06 2.26
C LEU A 56 -8.64 -62.93 1.23
N VAL A 57 -9.71 -62.91 0.42
CA VAL A 57 -9.99 -61.85 -0.55
C VAL A 57 -10.25 -60.52 0.14
N ALA A 58 -11.07 -60.50 1.21
CA ALA A 58 -11.35 -59.29 2.00
C ALA A 58 -10.08 -58.73 2.66
N SER A 59 -9.22 -59.58 3.20
CA SER A 59 -7.92 -59.19 3.76
C SER A 59 -7.00 -58.58 2.69
N ASN A 60 -6.92 -59.21 1.51
CA ASN A 60 -6.12 -58.70 0.39
C ASN A 60 -6.67 -57.38 -0.16
N LEU A 61 -7.99 -57.22 -0.27
CA LEU A 61 -8.64 -55.96 -0.68
C LEU A 61 -8.36 -54.84 0.33
N LYS A 62 -8.41 -55.11 1.64
CA LYS A 62 -8.03 -54.14 2.68
C LYS A 62 -6.56 -53.74 2.59
N LYS A 63 -5.64 -54.69 2.35
CA LYS A 63 -4.21 -54.40 2.13
C LYS A 63 -3.97 -53.54 0.87
N LEU A 64 -4.72 -53.81 -0.21
CA LEU A 64 -4.63 -53.01 -1.44
C LEU A 64 -5.23 -51.62 -1.25
N GLN A 65 -6.33 -51.50 -0.48
CA GLN A 65 -6.95 -50.24 -0.12
C GLN A 65 -6.01 -49.38 0.74
N SER A 66 -5.43 -49.93 1.80
CA SER A 66 -4.50 -49.19 2.66
C SER A 66 -3.27 -48.70 1.89
N HIS A 67 -2.71 -49.53 1.00
CA HIS A 67 -1.61 -49.14 0.13
C HIS A 67 -2.02 -48.06 -0.90
N ALA A 68 -3.24 -48.13 -1.42
CA ALA A 68 -3.76 -47.12 -2.34
C ALA A 68 -4.00 -45.77 -1.64
N LEU A 69 -4.57 -45.79 -0.44
CA LEU A 69 -4.78 -44.60 0.39
C LEU A 69 -3.46 -43.97 0.82
N ALA A 70 -2.50 -44.76 1.30
CA ALA A 70 -1.15 -44.29 1.64
C ALA A 70 -0.46 -43.64 0.42
N LYS A 71 -0.68 -44.17 -0.79
CA LYS A 71 -0.13 -43.61 -2.03
C LYS A 71 -0.82 -42.30 -2.45
N VAL A 72 -2.12 -42.16 -2.20
CA VAL A 72 -2.87 -40.92 -2.45
C VAL A 72 -2.44 -39.84 -1.45
N GLU A 73 -2.33 -40.20 -0.18
CA GLU A 73 -1.87 -39.33 0.89
C GLU A 73 -0.42 -38.87 0.64
N ALA A 74 0.49 -39.78 0.28
CA ALA A 74 1.86 -39.45 -0.12
C ALA A 74 1.93 -38.48 -1.30
N ARG A 75 0.98 -38.54 -2.23
CA ARG A 75 0.89 -37.63 -3.39
C ARG A 75 0.27 -36.28 -3.06
N ALA A 76 -0.42 -36.18 -1.92
CA ALA A 76 -1.05 -34.97 -1.40
C ALA A 76 -0.22 -34.36 -0.26
N ARG A 77 1.06 -34.72 -0.11
CA ARG A 77 1.93 -34.09 0.89
C ARG A 77 2.49 -32.77 0.38
N VAL A 78 2.68 -31.86 1.33
CA VAL A 78 3.32 -30.56 1.20
C VAL A 78 4.44 -30.54 2.21
N THR A 79 5.67 -30.38 1.76
CA THR A 79 6.82 -30.30 2.66
C THR A 79 7.30 -28.86 2.76
N PHE A 80 7.39 -28.33 3.96
CA PHE A 80 7.95 -27.02 4.24
C PHE A 80 9.40 -27.15 4.65
N GLU A 81 10.24 -26.27 4.12
CA GLU A 81 11.63 -26.09 4.51
C GLU A 81 11.77 -24.62 4.88
N GLY A 82 12.33 -24.28 6.03
CA GLY A 82 12.39 -22.87 6.42
C GLY A 82 13.44 -22.62 7.47
N ARG A 83 13.99 -21.41 7.46
CA ARG A 83 14.90 -20.91 8.49
C ARG A 83 14.17 -19.92 9.39
N LEU A 84 14.31 -20.11 10.70
CA LEU A 84 13.86 -19.17 11.71
C LEU A 84 14.73 -17.91 11.65
N LEU A 85 14.11 -16.77 11.40
CA LEU A 85 14.78 -15.47 11.45
C LEU A 85 15.22 -15.15 12.89
N GLY A 86 16.37 -14.49 13.03
CA GLY A 86 17.01 -14.18 14.33
C GLY A 86 17.92 -15.29 14.87
N ASP A 87 17.48 -16.56 14.84
CA ASP A 87 18.21 -17.70 15.44
C ASP A 87 18.99 -18.55 14.44
N GLY A 88 18.67 -18.45 13.14
CA GLY A 88 19.30 -19.23 12.08
C GLY A 88 18.94 -20.74 12.06
N ARG A 89 18.13 -21.22 13.01
CA ARG A 89 17.65 -22.62 13.08
C ARG A 89 16.80 -22.98 11.87
N SER A 90 17.12 -24.08 11.17
CA SER A 90 16.37 -24.55 10.01
C SER A 90 15.51 -25.77 10.34
N ILE A 91 14.38 -25.91 9.63
CA ILE A 91 13.50 -27.06 9.72
C ILE A 91 13.08 -27.57 8.35
N ILE A 92 12.76 -28.86 8.29
CA ILE A 92 12.08 -29.50 7.17
C ILE A 92 10.94 -30.33 7.76
N VAL A 93 9.70 -29.95 7.51
CA VAL A 93 8.50 -30.59 8.09
C VAL A 93 7.45 -30.83 7.00
N SER A 94 6.84 -32.01 6.99
CA SER A 94 5.93 -32.43 5.94
C SER A 94 4.50 -32.65 6.45
N PHE A 95 3.53 -32.13 5.70
CA PHE A 95 2.11 -32.07 6.06
C PHE A 95 1.23 -32.64 4.95
N PRO A 96 0.09 -33.26 5.26
CA PRO A 96 -1.00 -33.43 4.30
C PRO A 96 -1.53 -32.08 3.80
N GLN A 97 -1.85 -31.95 2.50
CA GLN A 97 -2.41 -30.72 1.91
C GLN A 97 -3.79 -30.36 2.50
N THR A 98 -4.47 -31.32 3.13
CA THR A 98 -5.75 -31.15 3.81
C THR A 98 -5.63 -30.54 5.20
N ASP A 99 -4.42 -30.48 5.78
CA ASP A 99 -4.23 -29.93 7.12
C ASP A 99 -4.53 -28.42 7.15
N LEU A 100 -5.16 -27.98 8.24
CA LEU A 100 -5.41 -26.57 8.54
C LEU A 100 -4.09 -25.86 8.89
N GLY A 101 -3.99 -24.57 8.54
CA GLY A 101 -2.82 -23.75 8.85
C GLY A 101 -2.48 -23.73 10.35
N SER A 102 -3.48 -23.77 11.24
CA SER A 102 -3.29 -23.85 12.69
C SER A 102 -2.54 -25.10 13.15
N LYS A 103 -2.81 -26.25 12.52
CA LYS A 103 -2.14 -27.52 12.82
C LYS A 103 -0.70 -27.52 12.31
N VAL A 104 -0.51 -26.99 11.10
CA VAL A 104 0.82 -26.80 10.49
C VAL A 104 1.70 -25.90 11.36
N ARG A 105 1.15 -24.77 11.83
CA ARG A 105 1.84 -23.84 12.72
C ARG A 105 2.25 -24.47 14.04
N LYS A 106 1.31 -25.13 14.74
CA LYS A 106 1.61 -25.83 16.01
C LYS A 106 2.71 -26.87 15.87
N THR A 107 2.74 -27.59 14.76
CA THR A 107 3.78 -28.60 14.51
C THR A 107 5.16 -27.95 14.34
N ILE A 108 5.21 -26.82 13.65
CA ILE A 108 6.44 -26.04 13.45
C ILE A 108 6.90 -25.39 14.76
N GLU A 109 5.99 -24.82 15.54
CA GLU A 109 6.25 -24.28 16.89
C GLU A 109 6.87 -25.35 17.80
N GLN A 110 6.31 -26.56 17.82
CA GLN A 110 6.85 -27.69 18.57
C GLN A 110 8.23 -28.15 18.07
N THR A 111 8.43 -28.17 16.74
CA THR A 111 9.69 -28.60 16.13
C THR A 111 10.82 -27.60 16.43
N LEU A 112 10.50 -26.31 16.38
CA LEU A 112 11.44 -25.23 16.67
C LEU A 112 11.56 -24.91 18.16
N GLN A 113 10.72 -25.48 19.02
CA GLN A 113 10.64 -25.13 20.44
C GLN A 113 10.50 -23.62 20.66
N VAL A 114 9.63 -22.99 19.89
CA VAL A 114 9.33 -21.56 19.99
C VAL A 114 7.85 -21.40 20.28
N PRO A 115 7.46 -20.38 21.08
CA PRO A 115 6.10 -20.27 21.57
C PRO A 115 5.11 -19.95 20.45
N ARG A 116 5.54 -19.20 19.42
CA ARG A 116 4.71 -18.90 18.24
C ARG A 116 5.55 -18.65 17.00
N VAL A 117 5.07 -19.08 15.83
CA VAL A 117 5.72 -18.82 14.54
C VAL A 117 4.74 -18.27 13.51
N GLU A 118 5.10 -17.16 12.86
CA GLU A 118 4.46 -16.78 11.60
C GLU A 118 5.14 -17.48 10.43
N ILE A 119 4.32 -18.13 9.61
CA ILE A 119 4.79 -18.86 8.44
C ILE A 119 4.36 -18.08 7.21
N ILE A 120 5.32 -17.51 6.50
CA ILE A 120 5.09 -16.83 5.23
C ILE A 120 5.55 -17.78 4.12
N CYS A 121 4.64 -18.07 3.19
CA CYS A 121 4.86 -19.01 2.10
C CYS A 121 4.44 -18.35 0.79
N SER A 122 5.33 -18.32 -0.21
CA SER A 122 5.04 -17.71 -1.52
C SER A 122 4.54 -16.26 -1.44
N GLY A 123 5.09 -15.46 -0.52
CA GLY A 123 4.71 -14.07 -0.31
C GLY A 123 3.36 -13.86 0.40
N ARG A 124 2.78 -14.89 1.01
CA ARG A 124 1.55 -14.79 1.82
C ARG A 124 1.70 -15.48 3.18
N ALA A 125 1.20 -14.85 4.23
CA ALA A 125 1.10 -15.48 5.54
C ALA A 125 0.07 -16.62 5.53
N ILE A 126 0.41 -17.75 6.14
CA ILE A 126 -0.49 -18.90 6.25
C ILE A 126 -1.61 -18.60 7.26
N GLN A 127 -2.86 -18.77 6.80
CA GLN A 127 -4.07 -18.55 7.59
C GLN A 127 -4.46 -19.80 8.40
N ASP A 128 -4.85 -19.60 9.66
CA ASP A 128 -5.12 -20.69 10.61
C ASP A 128 -6.40 -21.49 10.32
N ASN A 129 -7.40 -20.81 9.75
CA ASN A 129 -8.75 -21.31 9.51
C ASN A 129 -8.95 -21.96 8.13
N ARG A 130 -7.92 -22.03 7.30
CA ARG A 130 -7.98 -22.61 5.95
C ARG A 130 -6.98 -23.75 5.81
N SER A 131 -7.32 -24.76 5.02
CA SER A 131 -6.37 -25.82 4.67
C SER A 131 -5.30 -25.32 3.70
N LEU A 132 -4.16 -26.01 3.63
CA LEU A 132 -3.10 -25.68 2.66
C LEU A 132 -3.66 -25.72 1.21
N GLN A 133 -4.56 -26.65 0.92
CA GLN A 133 -5.25 -26.73 -0.38
C GLN A 133 -6.07 -25.47 -0.69
N GLN A 134 -6.84 -24.95 0.28
CA GLN A 134 -7.66 -23.75 0.11
C GLN A 134 -6.83 -22.47 -0.02
N GLN A 135 -5.59 -22.49 0.47
CA GLN A 135 -4.63 -21.39 0.36
C GLN A 135 -3.81 -21.46 -0.93
N SER A 136 -4.23 -22.29 -1.90
CA SER A 136 -3.55 -22.50 -3.19
C SER A 136 -2.12 -23.04 -3.07
N ILE A 137 -1.80 -23.69 -1.95
CA ILE A 137 -0.50 -24.32 -1.74
C ILE A 137 -0.51 -25.69 -2.42
N LEU A 138 0.30 -25.84 -3.47
CA LEU A 138 0.35 -27.05 -4.29
C LEU A 138 1.09 -28.20 -3.58
N PRO A 139 0.64 -29.45 -3.72
CA PRO A 139 1.34 -30.61 -3.18
C PRO A 139 2.64 -30.86 -3.94
N ASP A 140 3.60 -31.50 -3.28
CA ASP A 140 4.97 -31.67 -3.77
C ASP A 140 5.01 -32.35 -5.15
N VAL A 141 4.11 -33.30 -5.42
CA VAL A 141 4.04 -34.05 -6.69
C VAL A 141 3.52 -33.23 -7.87
N LYS A 142 2.72 -32.17 -7.63
CA LYS A 142 2.17 -31.31 -8.69
C LYS A 142 3.02 -30.06 -8.93
N ARG A 143 4.10 -29.89 -8.17
CA ARG A 143 4.98 -28.75 -8.30
C ARG A 143 6.01 -29.03 -9.39
N SER A 144 6.24 -28.06 -10.27
CA SER A 144 7.28 -28.17 -11.32
C SER A 144 8.69 -28.21 -10.74
N SER A 145 8.88 -27.74 -9.50
CA SER A 145 10.10 -27.94 -8.71
C SER A 145 9.92 -29.13 -7.77
N SER A 146 10.82 -30.12 -7.83
CA SER A 146 10.84 -31.29 -6.93
C SER A 146 11.28 -30.97 -5.49
N ARG A 147 11.24 -29.70 -5.10
CA ARG A 147 11.74 -29.18 -3.82
C ARG A 147 10.63 -29.07 -2.78
N HIS A 148 11.02 -29.07 -1.52
CA HIS A 148 10.19 -28.58 -0.43
C HIS A 148 9.80 -27.11 -0.66
N LEU A 149 8.63 -26.71 -0.20
CA LEU A 149 8.18 -25.32 -0.20
C LEU A 149 8.99 -24.56 0.83
N LYS A 150 9.78 -23.61 0.37
CA LYS A 150 10.57 -22.82 1.28
C LYS A 150 9.70 -21.74 1.94
N VAL A 151 9.72 -21.68 3.26
CA VAL A 151 8.84 -20.83 4.09
C VAL A 151 9.68 -19.96 5.02
N LEU A 152 9.25 -18.71 5.15
CA LEU A 152 9.86 -17.76 6.08
C LEU A 152 9.18 -17.93 7.44
N LEU A 153 10.00 -18.21 8.46
CA LEU A 153 9.56 -18.50 9.82
C LEU A 153 10.00 -17.34 10.71
N LEU A 154 9.02 -16.60 11.21
CA LEU A 154 9.24 -15.52 12.16
C LEU A 154 8.86 -16.04 13.53
N ALA A 155 9.85 -16.30 14.39
CA ALA A 155 9.58 -16.57 15.79
C ALA A 155 9.06 -15.30 16.44
N SER A 156 7.99 -15.45 17.21
CA SER A 156 7.59 -14.45 18.20
C SER A 156 8.23 -14.87 19.52
N GLY A 157 9.30 -14.19 19.94
CA GLY A 157 10.07 -14.54 21.14
C GLY A 157 11.12 -15.64 20.91
N HIS A 158 12.39 -15.28 21.04
CA HIS A 158 13.47 -16.28 21.13
C HIS A 158 13.59 -16.75 22.58
N SER A 159 13.78 -18.05 22.76
CA SER A 159 14.17 -18.63 24.03
C SER A 159 15.41 -19.49 23.82
N CYS A 160 16.51 -19.11 24.47
CA CYS A 160 17.42 -20.07 25.09
C CYS A 160 18.16 -19.40 26.25
N GLU A 161 17.80 -19.86 27.45
CA GLU A 161 18.51 -19.77 28.73
C GLU A 161 18.83 -18.38 29.31
N GLY A 162 17.90 -17.89 30.14
CA GLY A 162 18.26 -17.59 31.53
C GLY A 162 18.43 -16.13 31.95
N HIS A 163 17.57 -15.20 31.54
CA HIS A 163 17.38 -13.94 32.30
C HIS A 163 15.90 -13.49 32.34
N PRO A 164 15.41 -13.00 33.50
CA PRO A 164 14.03 -12.48 33.64
C PRO A 164 13.73 -11.25 32.77
N ASP A 165 14.76 -10.64 32.18
CA ASP A 165 14.64 -9.54 31.21
C ASP A 165 14.19 -10.00 29.81
N ASP A 166 14.36 -11.30 29.46
CA ASP A 166 14.04 -11.83 28.12
C ASP A 166 12.55 -12.19 27.94
N GLU A 167 11.84 -12.58 29.00
CA GLU A 167 10.37 -12.74 28.97
C GLU A 167 9.69 -11.38 28.71
N ALA A 168 10.23 -10.30 29.29
CA ALA A 168 9.77 -8.95 29.02
C ALA A 168 10.04 -8.55 27.56
N ALA A 169 11.20 -8.88 27.00
CA ALA A 169 11.52 -8.60 25.61
C ALA A 169 10.63 -9.38 24.61
N ALA A 170 10.30 -10.64 24.90
CA ALA A 170 9.39 -11.44 24.07
C ALA A 170 7.95 -10.89 24.08
N VAL A 171 7.46 -10.43 25.23
CA VAL A 171 6.18 -9.71 25.34
C VAL A 171 6.22 -8.41 24.53
N VAL A 172 7.31 -7.65 24.61
CA VAL A 172 7.48 -6.38 23.87
C VAL A 172 7.45 -6.59 22.35
N VAL A 173 8.09 -7.64 21.82
CA VAL A 173 8.09 -7.92 20.37
C VAL A 173 6.70 -8.33 19.87
N GLU A 174 5.97 -9.18 20.60
CA GLU A 174 4.61 -9.57 20.22
C GLU A 174 3.62 -8.42 20.40
N GLU A 175 3.78 -7.59 21.43
CA GLU A 175 3.02 -6.36 21.62
C GLU A 175 3.24 -5.41 20.44
N GLU A 176 4.48 -5.22 20.00
CA GLU A 176 4.80 -4.38 18.86
C GLU A 176 4.22 -4.95 17.55
N ARG A 177 4.25 -6.26 17.36
CA ARG A 177 3.60 -6.91 16.20
C ARG A 177 2.09 -6.77 16.21
N LEU A 178 1.42 -6.98 17.36
CA LEU A 178 0.00 -6.74 17.50
C LEU A 178 -0.35 -5.27 17.25
N ARG A 179 0.48 -4.33 17.76
CA ARG A 179 0.35 -2.91 17.47
C ARG A 179 0.42 -2.64 15.96
N LEU A 180 1.42 -3.17 15.25
CA LEU A 180 1.55 -2.98 13.80
C LEU A 180 0.37 -3.59 13.02
N ALA A 181 -0.13 -4.76 13.42
CA ALA A 181 -1.32 -5.37 12.81
C ALA A 181 -2.59 -4.54 13.04
N VAL A 182 -2.74 -3.96 14.25
CA VAL A 182 -3.82 -3.02 14.56
C VAL A 182 -3.73 -1.78 13.69
N VAL A 183 -2.52 -1.23 13.46
CA VAL A 183 -2.31 -0.08 12.57
C VAL A 183 -2.77 -0.41 11.14
N VAL A 184 -2.49 -1.61 10.62
CA VAL A 184 -2.99 -2.02 9.29
C VAL A 184 -4.53 -1.99 9.23
N VAL A 185 -5.21 -2.49 10.26
CA VAL A 185 -6.68 -2.47 10.36
C VAL A 185 -7.20 -1.03 10.47
N GLN A 186 -6.58 -0.21 11.32
CA GLN A 186 -6.94 1.21 11.48
C GLN A 186 -6.79 1.99 10.16
N ILE A 187 -5.71 1.77 9.41
CA ILE A 187 -5.51 2.39 8.09
C ILE A 187 -6.63 1.98 7.11
N ARG A 188 -7.01 0.70 7.10
CA ARG A 188 -8.11 0.21 6.23
C ARG A 188 -9.45 0.82 6.60
N GLU A 189 -9.77 0.87 7.89
CA GLU A 189 -11.00 1.46 8.38
C GLU A 189 -11.05 2.96 8.11
N ALA A 190 -9.97 3.68 8.40
CA ALA A 190 -9.85 5.09 8.11
C ALA A 190 -10.03 5.34 6.61
N ALA A 191 -9.35 4.58 5.73
CA ALA A 191 -9.48 4.75 4.29
C ALA A 191 -10.92 4.47 3.80
N ALA A 192 -11.60 3.48 4.37
CA ALA A 192 -12.99 3.16 4.05
C ALA A 192 -13.97 4.24 4.51
N ARG A 193 -13.78 4.80 5.72
CA ARG A 193 -14.59 5.91 6.26
C ARG A 193 -14.41 7.16 5.40
N LEU A 194 -13.16 7.57 5.16
CA LEU A 194 -12.87 8.74 4.32
C LEU A 194 -13.47 8.57 2.91
N THR A 195 -13.37 7.39 2.31
CA THR A 195 -13.96 7.19 0.97
C THR A 195 -15.49 7.23 0.95
N ARG A 196 -16.16 6.80 2.05
CA ARG A 196 -17.63 6.78 2.18
C ARG A 196 -18.21 8.17 2.32
N ASP A 197 -17.59 8.98 3.15
CA ASP A 197 -18.09 10.31 3.53
C ASP A 197 -17.72 11.38 2.50
N GLY A 198 -17.32 10.95 1.30
CA GLY A 198 -16.92 11.83 0.21
C GLY A 198 -15.68 12.66 0.55
N PHE A 199 -14.82 12.19 1.47
CA PHE A 199 -13.63 12.93 1.90
C PHE A 199 -12.88 13.51 0.71
N GLY A 200 -12.81 14.83 0.72
CA GLY A 200 -12.27 15.67 -0.33
C GLY A 200 -10.77 15.45 -0.56
N ASP A 201 -10.38 15.66 -1.81
CA ASP A 201 -9.04 16.04 -2.26
C ASP A 201 -7.90 14.99 -2.22
N LEU A 202 -8.17 13.68 -2.10
CA LEU A 202 -7.20 12.67 -2.58
C LEU A 202 -7.29 12.55 -4.10
N GLU A 203 -6.94 13.66 -4.76
CA GLU A 203 -6.89 13.78 -6.19
C GLU A 203 -5.57 13.20 -6.67
N LEU A 204 -5.61 12.08 -7.39
CA LEU A 204 -4.44 11.62 -8.12
C LEU A 204 -4.16 12.63 -9.22
N THR A 205 -2.92 13.08 -9.32
CA THR A 205 -2.49 13.99 -10.37
C THR A 205 -1.53 13.28 -11.29
N ASP A 206 -1.61 13.56 -12.59
CA ASP A 206 -0.53 13.24 -13.50
C ASP A 206 0.69 14.07 -13.12
N ALA A 207 1.83 13.42 -12.87
CA ALA A 207 3.05 14.08 -12.40
C ALA A 207 3.62 15.12 -13.40
N LYS A 208 3.35 14.96 -14.69
CA LYS A 208 3.86 15.86 -15.74
C LYS A 208 2.93 17.05 -15.97
N THR A 209 1.62 16.79 -16.04
CA THR A 209 0.64 17.83 -16.38
C THR A 209 0.02 18.49 -15.14
N GLY A 210 0.07 17.83 -13.98
CA GLY A 210 -0.63 18.25 -12.76
C GLY A 210 -2.15 18.08 -12.84
N ALA A 211 -2.66 17.51 -13.94
CA ALA A 211 -4.09 17.30 -14.16
C ALA A 211 -4.62 16.16 -13.30
N LEU A 212 -5.87 16.29 -12.85
CA LEU A 212 -6.52 15.28 -12.04
C LEU A 212 -6.82 14.01 -12.85
N VAL A 213 -6.44 12.87 -12.29
CA VAL A 213 -6.61 11.53 -12.86
C VAL A 213 -7.88 10.93 -12.26
N PRO A 214 -8.88 10.57 -13.08
CA PRO A 214 -10.09 9.94 -12.60
C PRO A 214 -9.79 8.54 -12.07
N VAL A 215 -10.28 8.25 -10.86
CA VAL A 215 -10.16 6.94 -10.22
C VAL A 215 -11.54 6.29 -10.19
N PRO A 216 -11.69 5.03 -10.65
CA PRO A 216 -12.94 4.31 -10.53
C PRO A 216 -13.44 4.30 -9.08
N PRO A 217 -14.71 4.64 -8.83
CA PRO A 217 -15.22 4.86 -7.47
C PRO A 217 -15.09 3.59 -6.61
N LEU A 218 -15.33 2.42 -7.19
CA LEU A 218 -15.19 1.14 -6.50
C LEU A 218 -13.75 0.83 -6.08
N ALA A 219 -12.74 1.31 -6.83
CA ALA A 219 -11.34 1.03 -6.57
C ALA A 219 -10.67 2.06 -5.64
N ARG A 220 -11.34 3.18 -5.32
CA ARG A 220 -10.75 4.32 -4.61
C ARG A 220 -10.23 3.95 -3.22
N THR A 221 -11.05 3.28 -2.40
CA THR A 221 -10.65 2.83 -1.05
C THR A 221 -9.43 1.91 -1.12
N ALA A 222 -9.45 0.93 -2.04
CA ALA A 222 -8.37 -0.03 -2.19
C ALA A 222 -7.07 0.65 -2.64
N LEU A 223 -7.16 1.67 -3.50
CA LEU A 223 -5.99 2.40 -4.00
C LEU A 223 -5.35 3.26 -2.90
N ILE A 224 -6.17 3.99 -2.14
CA ILE A 224 -5.70 4.79 -1.00
C ILE A 224 -5.03 3.89 0.04
N THR A 225 -5.69 2.77 0.38
CA THR A 225 -5.15 1.75 1.29
C THR A 225 -3.81 1.22 0.78
N ALA A 226 -3.71 0.87 -0.50
CA ALA A 226 -2.48 0.34 -1.09
C ALA A 226 -1.31 1.34 -0.99
N ILE A 227 -1.56 2.62 -1.31
CA ILE A 227 -0.53 3.67 -1.26
C ILE A 227 -0.11 3.93 0.19
N LEU A 228 -1.06 4.05 1.13
CA LEU A 228 -0.81 4.25 2.56
C LEU A 228 0.12 3.17 3.13
N LEU A 229 -0.27 1.91 2.93
CA LEU A 229 0.47 0.77 3.45
C LEU A 229 1.84 0.64 2.78
N HIS A 230 1.97 0.97 1.50
CA HIS A 230 3.27 0.98 0.83
C HIS A 230 4.20 2.03 1.44
N VAL A 231 3.71 3.26 1.64
CA VAL A 231 4.49 4.34 2.27
C VAL A 231 4.96 3.93 3.66
N LYS A 232 4.05 3.40 4.50
CA LYS A 232 4.38 2.96 5.86
C LYS A 232 5.41 1.84 5.87
N GLY A 233 5.22 0.81 5.04
CA GLY A 233 6.17 -0.28 4.91
C GLY A 233 7.54 0.18 4.43
N ARG A 234 7.57 1.17 3.53
CA ARG A 234 8.82 1.74 3.02
C ARG A 234 9.53 2.59 4.07
N ASP A 235 8.81 3.35 4.90
CA ASP A 235 9.43 4.10 5.99
C ASP A 235 10.09 3.17 7.03
N LEU A 236 9.47 2.02 7.34
CA LEU A 236 10.09 0.97 8.16
C LEU A 236 11.35 0.35 7.52
N LEU A 237 11.48 0.41 6.20
CA LEU A 237 12.69 0.01 5.50
C LEU A 237 13.80 1.08 5.54
N ARG A 238 13.50 2.33 5.93
CA ARG A 238 14.46 3.45 5.94
C ARG A 238 15.33 3.52 7.18
N ASP A 239 14.89 2.94 8.30
CA ASP A 239 15.60 3.10 9.58
C ASP A 239 17.00 2.47 9.58
N ASP A 240 17.92 3.22 10.20
CA ASP A 240 19.38 3.15 10.02
C ASP A 240 20.07 2.09 10.90
N HIS A 241 21.02 1.39 10.26
CA HIS A 241 22.20 0.63 10.75
C HIS A 241 22.07 -0.39 11.91
N GLY A 242 22.55 -1.63 11.65
CA GLY A 242 22.79 -2.67 12.65
C GLY A 242 21.72 -3.77 12.67
N ASP A 243 21.55 -4.45 13.80
CA ASP A 243 20.51 -5.48 14.02
C ASP A 243 19.08 -4.94 13.81
N THR A 244 18.92 -3.61 13.83
CA THR A 244 17.70 -2.87 13.48
C THR A 244 17.28 -3.02 12.02
N ALA A 245 18.21 -3.36 11.13
CA ALA A 245 17.96 -3.49 9.70
C ALA A 245 17.07 -4.69 9.34
N GLU A 246 17.30 -5.82 10.02
CA GLU A 246 16.47 -7.01 9.88
C GLU A 246 15.12 -6.79 10.57
N ALA A 247 15.11 -6.20 11.76
CA ALA A 247 13.88 -5.85 12.48
C ALA A 247 12.95 -4.93 11.66
N GLY A 248 13.49 -3.89 11.03
CA GLY A 248 12.74 -3.01 10.14
C GLY A 248 12.21 -3.74 8.89
N ALA A 249 13.00 -4.65 8.31
CA ALA A 249 12.54 -5.48 7.21
C ALA A 249 11.41 -6.44 7.64
N VAL A 250 11.47 -7.04 8.83
CA VAL A 250 10.38 -7.86 9.40
C VAL A 250 9.12 -7.01 9.61
N ALA A 251 9.27 -5.86 10.26
CA ALA A 251 8.16 -4.95 10.55
C ALA A 251 7.50 -4.41 9.27
N SER A 252 8.25 -4.26 8.17
CA SER A 252 7.73 -3.77 6.89
C SER A 252 6.83 -4.77 6.16
N LEU A 253 7.08 -6.09 6.30
CA LEU A 253 6.43 -7.12 5.49
C LEU A 253 4.90 -7.15 5.60
N PRO A 254 4.27 -7.02 6.79
CA PRO A 254 2.82 -6.93 6.92
C PRO A 254 2.22 -5.78 6.09
N PHE A 255 2.84 -4.60 6.12
CA PHE A 255 2.37 -3.44 5.37
C PHE A 255 2.56 -3.62 3.86
N LEU A 256 3.74 -4.09 3.44
CA LEU A 256 4.03 -4.27 2.01
C LEU A 256 3.19 -5.39 1.39
N SER A 257 2.95 -6.49 2.10
CA SER A 257 2.12 -7.60 1.63
C SER A 257 0.64 -7.23 1.55
N GLU A 258 0.12 -6.50 2.53
CA GLU A 258 -1.25 -5.99 2.50
C GLU A 258 -1.42 -4.92 1.41
N SER A 259 -0.41 -4.08 1.18
CA SER A 259 -0.39 -3.14 0.05
C SER A 259 -0.48 -3.87 -1.31
N ASP A 260 0.26 -4.96 -1.48
CA ASP A 260 0.24 -5.79 -2.70
C ASP A 260 -1.16 -6.41 -2.92
N ALA A 261 -1.80 -6.87 -1.84
CA ALA A 261 -3.17 -7.37 -1.88
C ALA A 261 -4.18 -6.27 -2.26
N ALA A 262 -4.03 -5.06 -1.70
CA ALA A 262 -4.88 -3.92 -2.02
C ALA A 262 -4.71 -3.44 -3.49
N PHE A 263 -3.49 -3.46 -4.05
CA PHE A 263 -3.28 -3.21 -5.47
C PHE A 263 -3.89 -4.31 -6.36
N ALA A 264 -3.83 -5.57 -5.95
CA ALA A 264 -4.52 -6.65 -6.64
C ALA A 264 -6.05 -6.45 -6.64
N GLN A 265 -6.60 -5.98 -5.52
CA GLN A 265 -8.01 -5.62 -5.40
C GLN A 265 -8.37 -4.46 -6.35
N CYS A 266 -7.55 -3.42 -6.45
CA CYS A 266 -7.73 -2.32 -7.41
C CYS A 266 -7.88 -2.82 -8.85
N ARG A 267 -7.05 -3.79 -9.26
CA ARG A 267 -7.14 -4.40 -10.60
C ARG A 267 -8.48 -5.11 -10.80
N SER A 268 -8.93 -5.87 -9.81
CA SER A 268 -10.21 -6.59 -9.87
C SER A 268 -11.42 -5.65 -9.92
N LEU A 269 -11.29 -4.43 -9.38
CA LEU A 269 -12.33 -3.40 -9.34
C LEU A 269 -12.28 -2.42 -10.53
N GLY A 270 -11.64 -2.83 -11.64
CA GLY A 270 -11.64 -2.07 -12.89
C GLY A 270 -10.55 -0.99 -13.01
N ALA A 271 -9.67 -0.84 -12.02
CA ALA A 271 -8.55 0.11 -12.07
C ALA A 271 -7.25 -0.48 -12.64
N GLY A 272 -7.31 -1.59 -13.41
CA GLY A 272 -6.12 -2.28 -13.92
C GLY A 272 -5.15 -1.39 -14.71
N VAL A 273 -5.67 -0.63 -15.67
CA VAL A 273 -4.89 0.30 -16.50
C VAL A 273 -4.24 1.40 -15.66
N LEU A 274 -4.92 1.86 -14.61
CA LEU A 274 -4.39 2.86 -13.68
C LEU A 274 -3.22 2.27 -12.87
N VAL A 275 -3.37 1.07 -12.30
CA VAL A 275 -2.30 0.39 -11.54
C VAL A 275 -1.09 0.07 -12.42
N ASP A 276 -1.27 -0.13 -13.73
CA ASP A 276 -0.15 -0.33 -14.66
C ASP A 276 0.63 0.97 -14.93
N LYS A 277 -0.01 2.14 -14.80
CA LYS A 277 0.61 3.45 -14.97
C LYS A 277 1.23 4.03 -13.70
N ILE A 278 0.80 3.58 -12.52
CA ILE A 278 1.27 4.10 -11.23
C ILE A 278 2.64 3.51 -10.86
N ASP A 279 3.58 4.39 -10.53
CA ASP A 279 4.95 4.04 -10.13
C ASP A 279 5.03 3.28 -8.81
N ASN A 280 4.13 3.58 -7.86
CA ASN A 280 4.08 2.95 -6.55
C ASN A 280 4.01 1.44 -6.64
N PHE A 281 3.26 0.88 -7.59
CA PHE A 281 3.17 -0.58 -7.70
C PHE A 281 4.52 -1.20 -8.08
N CYS A 282 5.22 -0.62 -9.06
CA CYS A 282 6.53 -1.11 -9.47
C CYS A 282 7.57 -0.98 -8.34
N GLN A 283 7.51 0.13 -7.59
CA GLN A 283 8.37 0.36 -6.43
C GLN A 283 8.06 -0.63 -5.31
N LEU A 284 6.78 -0.87 -4.99
CA LEU A 284 6.35 -1.87 -4.02
C LEU A 284 6.91 -3.25 -4.34
N GLN A 285 6.86 -3.67 -5.60
CA GLN A 285 7.43 -4.96 -6.00
C GLN A 285 8.94 -5.03 -5.73
N LEU A 286 9.68 -3.93 -5.96
CA LEU A 286 11.11 -3.86 -5.63
C LEU A 286 11.35 -3.82 -4.12
N ASP A 287 10.52 -3.09 -3.36
CA ASP A 287 10.64 -2.95 -1.90
C ASP A 287 10.34 -4.27 -1.17
N LEU A 288 9.43 -5.10 -1.69
CA LEU A 288 9.21 -6.46 -1.20
C LEU A 288 10.42 -7.37 -1.41
N VAL A 289 11.01 -7.32 -2.60
CA VAL A 289 12.24 -8.07 -2.90
C VAL A 289 13.41 -7.56 -2.04
N TRP A 290 13.46 -6.25 -1.82
CA TRP A 290 14.44 -5.62 -0.93
C TRP A 290 14.31 -6.11 0.51
N ALA A 291 13.09 -6.19 1.03
CA ALA A 291 12.82 -6.77 2.34
C ALA A 291 13.31 -8.23 2.40
N TYR A 292 13.02 -9.05 1.38
CA TYR A 292 13.50 -10.45 1.34
C TYR A 292 15.04 -10.54 1.38
N VAL A 293 15.74 -9.68 0.63
CA VAL A 293 17.21 -9.65 0.61
C VAL A 293 17.76 -9.21 1.97
N ARG A 294 17.18 -8.20 2.62
CA ARG A 294 17.62 -7.74 3.96
C ARG A 294 17.46 -8.81 5.04
N LEU A 295 16.44 -9.64 4.93
CA LEU A 295 16.19 -10.75 5.86
C LEU A 295 17.13 -11.93 5.65
N GLY A 296 18.09 -11.84 4.71
CA GLY A 296 18.97 -12.93 4.32
C GLY A 296 18.21 -14.15 3.78
N ASN A 297 16.92 -13.99 3.47
CA ASN A 297 16.02 -15.11 3.26
C ASN A 297 15.60 -15.21 1.80
N LEU A 298 16.33 -16.06 1.09
CA LEU A 298 16.16 -16.34 -0.34
C LEU A 298 15.18 -17.49 -0.58
N ASP A 299 14.41 -17.90 0.43
CA ASP A 299 13.41 -18.96 0.33
C ASP A 299 12.20 -18.54 -0.52
N HIS A 300 12.00 -17.24 -0.69
CA HIS A 300 11.05 -16.67 -1.61
C HIS A 300 11.64 -16.36 -2.99
N LEU A 301 12.77 -16.97 -3.38
CA LEU A 301 13.42 -16.72 -4.68
C LEU A 301 12.42 -16.78 -5.85
N SER A 302 11.50 -17.74 -5.87
CA SER A 302 10.48 -17.83 -6.94
C SER A 302 9.50 -16.65 -6.96
N ASP A 303 9.08 -16.15 -5.79
CA ASP A 303 8.26 -14.94 -5.69
C ASP A 303 9.09 -13.70 -6.01
N ALA A 304 10.34 -13.62 -5.52
CA ALA A 304 11.26 -12.56 -5.81
C ALA A 304 11.54 -12.43 -7.32
N GLU A 305 11.82 -13.55 -8.00
CA GLU A 305 11.99 -13.62 -9.45
C GLU A 305 10.72 -13.16 -10.17
N ARG A 306 9.54 -13.65 -9.76
CA ARG A 306 8.26 -13.20 -10.35
C ARG A 306 8.07 -11.69 -10.19
N ARG A 307 8.32 -11.14 -9.00
CA ARG A 307 8.22 -9.71 -8.71
C ARG A 307 9.23 -8.90 -9.52
N LEU A 308 10.47 -9.39 -9.64
CA LEU A 308 11.50 -8.78 -10.47
C LEU A 308 11.14 -8.83 -11.95
N THR A 309 10.54 -9.90 -12.46
CA THR A 309 10.04 -9.94 -13.86
C THR A 309 9.00 -8.86 -14.08
N ILE A 310 8.00 -8.74 -13.18
CA ILE A 310 6.94 -7.73 -13.28
C ILE A 310 7.53 -6.31 -13.22
N SER A 311 8.44 -6.05 -12.29
CA SER A 311 9.11 -4.74 -12.18
C SER A 311 9.98 -4.45 -13.40
N GLY A 312 10.69 -5.46 -13.89
CA GLY A 312 11.55 -5.35 -15.07
C GLY A 312 10.75 -4.97 -16.31
N GLU A 313 9.68 -5.70 -16.61
CA GLU A 313 8.79 -5.38 -17.76
C GLU A 313 8.26 -3.95 -17.70
N ARG A 314 7.86 -3.48 -16.51
CA ARG A 314 7.33 -2.12 -16.32
C ARG A 314 8.38 -1.04 -16.43
N LEU A 315 9.55 -1.23 -15.82
CA LEU A 315 10.66 -0.30 -15.94
C LEU A 315 11.10 -0.20 -17.40
N MET A 316 11.17 -1.33 -18.10
CA MET A 316 11.56 -1.37 -19.51
C MET A 316 10.50 -0.77 -20.44
N ALA A 317 9.20 -1.03 -20.21
CA ALA A 317 8.12 -0.47 -21.02
C ALA A 317 8.05 1.07 -20.96
N ARG A 318 8.57 1.66 -19.87
CA ARG A 318 8.62 3.11 -19.66
C ARG A 318 9.86 3.77 -20.24
N THR A 319 10.90 2.99 -20.55
CA THR A 319 12.16 3.48 -21.09
C THR A 319 12.24 3.17 -22.59
N ASP A 320 12.63 4.15 -23.41
CA ASP A 320 13.00 3.91 -24.81
C ASP A 320 14.05 2.76 -24.85
N PRO A 321 13.95 1.77 -25.76
CA PRO A 321 14.95 0.71 -25.89
C PRO A 321 16.40 1.20 -25.90
N ARG A 322 16.65 2.40 -26.44
CA ARG A 322 18.00 3.02 -26.46
C ARG A 322 18.37 3.75 -25.16
N PHE A 323 17.42 3.95 -24.26
CA PHE A 323 17.64 4.69 -23.01
C PHE A 323 18.62 3.98 -22.09
N LEU A 324 18.52 2.65 -21.95
CA LEU A 324 19.48 1.88 -21.15
C LEU A 324 20.90 1.98 -21.68
N GLU A 325 21.08 1.90 -23.00
CA GLU A 325 22.38 2.05 -23.64
C GLU A 325 22.93 3.46 -23.41
N LYS A 326 22.09 4.50 -23.54
CA LYS A 326 22.46 5.89 -23.24
C LYS A 326 22.92 6.06 -21.79
N LEU A 327 22.17 5.51 -20.83
CA LEU A 327 22.53 5.55 -19.41
C LEU A 327 23.85 4.82 -19.15
N HIS A 328 24.03 3.64 -19.73
CA HIS A 328 25.26 2.86 -19.57
C HIS A 328 26.48 3.61 -20.13
N ASN A 329 26.35 4.19 -21.32
CA ASN A 329 27.42 4.99 -21.92
C ASN A 329 27.71 6.27 -21.13
N ALA A 330 26.69 6.95 -20.62
CA ALA A 330 26.86 8.14 -19.77
C ALA A 330 27.58 7.80 -18.46
N ALA A 331 27.23 6.66 -17.84
CA ALA A 331 27.87 6.19 -16.62
C ALA A 331 29.34 5.78 -16.84
N LEU A 332 29.66 5.12 -17.97
CA LEU A 332 31.05 4.83 -18.36
C LEU A 332 31.88 6.10 -18.56
N GLN A 333 31.25 7.20 -18.98
CA GLN A 333 31.88 8.52 -19.08
C GLN A 333 31.96 9.28 -17.73
N ASN A 334 31.61 8.63 -16.61
CA ASN A 334 31.52 9.22 -15.27
C ASN A 334 30.60 10.45 -15.20
N ARG A 335 29.58 10.52 -16.06
CA ARG A 335 28.54 11.55 -15.97
C ARG A 335 27.53 11.18 -14.89
N THR A 336 26.95 12.19 -14.25
CA THR A 336 25.88 11.95 -13.26
C THR A 336 24.64 11.45 -13.98
N LEU A 337 24.05 10.36 -13.48
CA LEU A 337 22.85 9.80 -14.09
C LEU A 337 21.57 10.52 -13.66
N PRO A 338 20.54 10.56 -14.53
CA PRO A 338 19.24 11.12 -14.21
C PRO A 338 18.49 10.27 -13.16
N PRO A 339 17.48 10.84 -12.49
CA PRO A 339 16.70 10.15 -11.47
C PRO A 339 16.09 8.80 -11.86
N ALA A 340 15.70 8.66 -13.12
CA ALA A 340 15.12 7.42 -13.63
C ALA A 340 16.08 6.22 -13.53
N ALA A 341 17.38 6.45 -13.38
CA ALA A 341 18.37 5.40 -13.16
C ALA A 341 18.35 4.83 -11.74
N VAL A 342 17.76 5.50 -10.75
CA VAL A 342 17.68 5.00 -9.37
C VAL A 342 16.92 3.68 -9.25
N PRO A 343 15.65 3.56 -9.69
CA PRO A 343 14.93 2.28 -9.63
C PRO A 343 15.57 1.21 -10.51
N LEU A 344 16.23 1.60 -11.61
CA LEU A 344 17.00 0.68 -12.46
C LEU A 344 18.23 0.11 -11.74
N ALA A 345 18.98 0.95 -11.01
CA ALA A 345 20.13 0.51 -10.23
C ALA A 345 19.71 -0.51 -9.16
N ARG A 346 18.63 -0.22 -8.41
CA ARG A 346 18.07 -1.16 -7.43
C ARG A 346 17.56 -2.44 -8.09
N PHE A 347 16.90 -2.35 -9.24
CA PHE A 347 16.45 -3.51 -10.00
C PHE A 347 17.62 -4.41 -10.44
N PHE A 348 18.67 -3.87 -11.06
CA PHE A 348 19.83 -4.65 -11.49
C PHE A 348 20.57 -5.28 -10.31
N LEU A 349 20.69 -4.56 -9.19
CA LEU A 349 21.25 -5.09 -7.95
C LEU A 349 20.46 -6.31 -7.45
N LEU A 350 19.15 -6.16 -7.26
CA LEU A 350 18.28 -7.22 -6.76
C LEU A 350 18.19 -8.41 -7.72
N ARG A 351 18.15 -8.15 -9.04
CA ARG A 351 18.17 -9.22 -10.05
C ARG A 351 19.49 -9.99 -10.06
N GLY A 352 20.62 -9.28 -9.92
CA GLY A 352 21.93 -9.89 -9.80
C GLY A 352 22.04 -10.78 -8.56
N ILE A 353 21.63 -10.28 -7.40
CA ILE A 353 21.61 -11.05 -6.14
C ILE A 353 20.71 -12.29 -6.28
N SER A 354 19.46 -12.10 -6.72
CA SER A 354 18.51 -13.20 -6.94
C SER A 354 19.10 -14.29 -7.85
N ALA A 355 19.75 -13.89 -8.96
CA ALA A 355 20.36 -14.84 -9.89
C ALA A 355 21.58 -15.57 -9.28
N GLN A 356 22.45 -14.89 -8.53
CA GLN A 356 23.58 -15.54 -7.83
C GLN A 356 23.08 -16.55 -6.79
N CYS A 357 22.08 -16.15 -6.00
CA CYS A 357 21.47 -17.00 -5.00
C CYS A 357 20.80 -18.23 -5.62
N ARG A 358 20.19 -18.11 -6.81
CA ARG A 358 19.67 -19.26 -7.56
C ARG A 358 20.76 -20.28 -7.89
N VAL A 359 21.92 -19.80 -8.34
CA VAL A 359 23.06 -20.67 -8.69
C VAL A 359 23.70 -21.27 -7.44
N GLN A 360 23.74 -20.55 -6.31
CA GLN A 360 24.18 -21.13 -5.03
C GLN A 360 23.24 -22.25 -4.58
N GLN A 361 21.93 -22.03 -4.68
CA GLN A 361 20.93 -23.07 -4.37
C GLN A 361 21.06 -24.30 -5.28
N SER A 362 21.38 -24.15 -6.58
CA SER A 362 21.57 -25.31 -7.46
C SER A 362 22.84 -26.12 -7.15
N LYS A 363 23.86 -25.49 -6.53
CA LYS A 363 25.10 -26.16 -6.11
C LYS A 363 24.94 -26.94 -4.81
N GLU A 364 24.20 -26.42 -3.83
CA GLU A 364 23.87 -27.13 -2.58
C GLU A 364 23.01 -28.38 -2.85
N ASP A 365 22.23 -28.40 -3.94
CA ASP A 365 21.39 -29.52 -4.39
C ASP A 365 22.18 -30.74 -4.92
N THR A 366 23.52 -30.76 -4.88
CA THR A 366 24.35 -31.83 -5.47
C THR A 366 24.33 -33.16 -4.69
N ASP A 367 23.83 -33.19 -3.45
CA ASP A 367 23.95 -34.35 -2.55
C ASP A 367 22.74 -35.31 -2.47
N GLY A 368 21.66 -35.18 -3.28
CA GLY A 368 20.65 -36.24 -3.23
C GLY A 368 19.32 -36.20 -3.99
N SER A 369 18.98 -35.22 -4.84
CA SER A 369 17.64 -35.20 -5.46
C SER A 369 17.64 -34.89 -6.96
N MET A 370 16.86 -35.69 -7.72
CA MET A 370 16.59 -35.56 -9.17
C MET A 370 15.64 -34.38 -9.46
N GLY A 371 16.01 -33.16 -9.08
CA GLY A 371 15.37 -31.94 -9.56
C GLY A 371 15.88 -31.56 -10.95
N ALA A 372 15.14 -30.67 -11.63
CA ALA A 372 15.55 -30.10 -12.92
C ALA A 372 16.88 -29.34 -12.74
N LYS A 373 17.99 -30.04 -12.98
CA LYS A 373 19.33 -29.47 -13.02
C LYS A 373 19.32 -28.35 -14.06
N LEU A 374 19.75 -27.15 -13.67
CA LEU A 374 20.35 -26.29 -14.69
C LEU A 374 21.56 -27.06 -15.23
N GLY A 375 21.69 -27.16 -16.55
CA GLY A 375 22.91 -27.72 -17.11
C GLY A 375 24.11 -26.89 -16.63
N PRO A 376 25.32 -27.47 -16.52
CA PRO A 376 26.51 -26.71 -16.12
C PRO A 376 26.74 -25.47 -17.02
N VAL A 377 26.29 -25.52 -18.27
CA VAL A 377 26.31 -24.40 -19.23
C VAL A 377 25.28 -23.31 -18.89
N ASP A 378 24.11 -23.68 -18.37
CA ASP A 378 23.07 -22.73 -17.97
C ASP A 378 23.42 -22.05 -16.64
N GLU A 379 24.11 -22.75 -15.73
CA GLU A 379 24.62 -22.20 -14.49
C GLU A 379 25.71 -21.15 -14.72
N THR A 380 26.69 -21.43 -15.58
CA THR A 380 27.73 -20.45 -15.92
C THR A 380 27.13 -19.23 -16.61
N ARG A 381 26.20 -19.44 -17.56
CA ARG A 381 25.50 -18.34 -18.23
C ARG A 381 24.67 -17.50 -17.27
N ALA A 382 23.98 -18.13 -16.31
CA ALA A 382 23.21 -17.43 -15.29
C ALA A 382 24.11 -16.61 -14.36
N LEU A 383 25.28 -17.16 -13.98
CA LEU A 383 26.24 -16.48 -13.12
C LEU A 383 26.93 -15.31 -13.84
N GLU A 384 27.28 -15.47 -15.11
CA GLU A 384 27.78 -14.37 -15.95
C GLU A 384 26.73 -13.26 -16.13
N ALA A 385 25.46 -13.62 -16.33
CA ALA A 385 24.38 -12.64 -16.41
C ALA A 385 24.19 -11.90 -15.08
N ALA A 386 24.27 -12.61 -13.96
CA ALA A 386 24.18 -12.04 -12.62
C ALA A 386 25.34 -11.06 -12.35
N GLN A 387 26.57 -11.44 -12.70
CA GLN A 387 27.75 -10.57 -12.59
C GLN A 387 27.61 -9.30 -13.43
N LYS A 388 27.16 -9.42 -14.69
CA LYS A 388 26.91 -8.25 -15.55
C LYS A 388 25.86 -7.30 -14.97
N ASP A 389 24.85 -7.84 -14.30
CA ASP A 389 23.82 -7.02 -13.65
C ASP A 389 24.36 -6.33 -12.40
N LEU A 390 25.16 -7.00 -11.57
CA LEU A 390 25.83 -6.39 -10.42
C LEU A 390 26.85 -5.34 -10.84
N GLU A 391 27.64 -5.58 -11.89
CA GLU A 391 28.55 -4.60 -12.47
C GLU A 391 27.81 -3.37 -12.99
N ARG A 392 26.68 -3.57 -13.68
CA ARG A 392 25.84 -2.47 -14.13
C ARG A 392 25.25 -1.69 -12.95
N ALA A 393 24.78 -2.38 -11.91
CA ALA A 393 24.29 -1.74 -10.70
C ALA A 393 25.41 -0.92 -10.02
N ALA A 394 26.60 -1.48 -9.87
CA ALA A 394 27.78 -0.79 -9.31
C ALA A 394 28.11 0.49 -10.07
N LEU A 395 28.17 0.39 -11.41
CA LEU A 395 28.40 1.52 -12.30
C LEU A 395 27.33 2.60 -12.12
N PHE A 396 26.05 2.21 -12.08
CA PHE A 396 24.94 3.16 -11.92
C PHE A 396 24.95 3.82 -10.54
N LEU A 397 25.18 3.07 -9.47
CA LEU A 397 25.24 3.60 -8.10
C LEU A 397 26.40 4.59 -7.94
N LYS A 398 27.55 4.32 -8.57
CA LYS A 398 28.69 5.25 -8.60
C LYS A 398 28.31 6.55 -9.34
N SER A 399 27.72 6.44 -10.52
CA SER A 399 27.32 7.59 -11.34
C SER A 399 26.08 8.33 -10.81
N LEU A 400 25.34 7.77 -9.86
CA LEU A 400 24.21 8.45 -9.19
C LEU A 400 24.64 9.28 -7.96
N ARG A 401 25.92 9.22 -7.55
CA ARG A 401 26.46 10.04 -6.47
C ARG A 401 26.58 11.50 -6.91
N VAL A 402 26.20 12.38 -6.01
CA VAL A 402 26.24 13.84 -6.21
C VAL A 402 27.25 14.44 -5.24
N LYS A 403 27.92 15.52 -5.63
CA LYS A 403 28.87 16.24 -4.77
C LYS A 403 28.14 16.93 -3.62
N ASP A 404 28.57 16.70 -2.38
CA ASP A 404 27.96 17.30 -1.19
C ASP A 404 28.01 18.83 -1.19
N SER A 405 29.08 19.43 -1.74
CA SER A 405 29.19 20.89 -1.88
C SER A 405 28.06 21.48 -2.74
N SER A 406 27.67 20.79 -3.81
CA SER A 406 26.60 21.23 -4.70
C SER A 406 25.22 21.04 -4.04
N VAL A 407 25.06 19.98 -3.24
CA VAL A 407 23.84 19.73 -2.45
C VAL A 407 23.65 20.84 -1.43
N LEU A 408 24.70 21.22 -0.70
CA LEU A 408 24.68 22.30 0.28
C LEU A 408 24.27 23.64 -0.36
N GLY A 409 24.81 23.98 -1.53
CA GLY A 409 24.43 25.21 -2.23
C GLY A 409 22.95 25.31 -2.61
N LEU A 410 22.29 24.18 -2.91
CA LEU A 410 20.83 24.16 -3.11
C LEU A 410 20.05 24.18 -1.81
N MET A 411 20.60 23.60 -0.74
CA MET A 411 20.00 23.66 0.59
C MET A 411 19.96 25.09 1.14
N GLU A 412 20.99 25.89 0.86
CA GLU A 412 21.01 27.33 1.18
C GLU A 412 19.88 28.11 0.47
N LEU A 413 19.46 27.66 -0.72
CA LEU A 413 18.29 28.20 -1.45
C LEU A 413 16.95 27.66 -0.92
N GLY A 414 16.95 26.93 0.19
CA GLY A 414 15.76 26.39 0.85
C GLY A 414 15.28 25.02 0.33
N ALA A 415 16.08 24.32 -0.49
CA ALA A 415 15.77 22.94 -0.87
C ALA A 415 16.08 21.96 0.28
N THR A 416 15.27 20.91 0.42
CA THR A 416 15.65 19.79 1.30
C THR A 416 16.79 18.98 0.66
N ARG A 417 17.57 18.24 1.45
CA ARG A 417 18.67 17.38 0.94
C ARG A 417 18.19 16.41 -0.16
N VAL A 418 17.02 15.81 0.02
CA VAL A 418 16.41 14.89 -0.95
C VAL A 418 16.08 15.61 -2.25
N GLN A 419 15.42 16.77 -2.17
CA GLN A 419 15.09 17.58 -3.34
C GLN A 419 16.35 18.08 -4.06
N ALA A 420 17.33 18.59 -3.32
CA ALA A 420 18.61 19.05 -3.86
C ALA A 420 19.35 17.92 -4.62
N THR A 421 19.35 16.71 -4.05
CA THR A 421 19.96 15.54 -4.70
C THR A 421 19.20 15.13 -5.96
N ALA A 422 17.86 15.14 -5.91
CA ALA A 422 17.01 14.85 -7.06
C ALA A 422 17.21 15.88 -8.20
N THR A 423 17.25 17.18 -7.88
CA THR A 423 17.48 18.24 -8.87
C THR A 423 18.88 18.19 -9.46
N LEU A 424 19.90 17.87 -8.65
CA LEU A 424 21.26 17.70 -9.16
C LEU A 424 21.38 16.48 -10.07
N ARG A 425 20.70 15.37 -9.77
CA ARG A 425 20.59 14.23 -10.69
C ARG A 425 19.87 14.62 -11.99
N LYS A 426 18.79 15.41 -11.91
CA LYS A 426 18.08 15.96 -13.10
C LYS A 426 18.98 16.84 -13.96
N ALA A 427 19.88 17.60 -13.33
CA ALA A 427 20.83 18.50 -13.98
C ALA A 427 22.19 17.86 -14.33
N GLU A 428 22.29 16.53 -14.32
CA GLU A 428 23.54 15.79 -14.61
C GLU A 428 24.74 16.20 -13.72
N GLY A 429 24.48 16.75 -12.54
CA GLY A 429 25.49 17.16 -11.55
C GLY A 429 26.01 18.60 -11.72
N HIS A 430 25.45 19.38 -12.65
CA HIS A 430 25.80 20.79 -12.84
C HIS A 430 25.04 21.70 -11.85
N PRO A 431 25.72 22.43 -10.95
CA PRO A 431 25.06 23.23 -9.91
C PRO A 431 24.24 24.39 -10.47
N ASP A 432 24.76 25.14 -11.45
CA ASP A 432 24.08 26.31 -12.02
C ASP A 432 22.79 25.91 -12.74
N ILE A 433 22.86 24.82 -13.50
CA ILE A 433 21.69 24.25 -14.20
C ILE A 433 20.69 23.72 -13.17
N ALA A 434 21.15 23.08 -12.09
CA ALA A 434 20.28 22.58 -11.02
C ALA A 434 19.55 23.70 -10.26
N GLN A 435 20.20 24.85 -10.05
CA GLN A 435 19.57 26.02 -9.44
C GLN A 435 18.40 26.53 -10.29
N ASN A 436 18.60 26.68 -11.61
CA ASN A 436 17.54 27.09 -12.52
C ASN A 436 16.39 26.08 -12.56
N PHE A 437 16.71 24.78 -12.69
CA PHE A 437 15.70 23.72 -12.64
C PHE A 437 14.90 23.73 -11.33
N TRP A 438 15.55 23.98 -10.19
CA TRP A 438 14.86 24.07 -8.90
C TRP A 438 13.87 25.24 -8.84
N LEU A 439 14.30 26.43 -9.29
CA LEU A 439 13.44 27.61 -9.33
C LEU A 439 12.26 27.44 -10.29
N ASP A 440 12.50 26.86 -11.47
CA ASP A 440 11.45 26.55 -12.44
C ASP A 440 10.47 25.52 -11.91
N ALA A 441 10.95 24.44 -11.30
CA ALA A 441 10.10 23.43 -10.66
C ALA A 441 9.25 24.05 -9.53
N GLN A 442 9.80 24.99 -8.76
CA GLN A 442 9.04 25.70 -7.73
C GLN A 442 7.94 26.59 -8.31
N ARG A 443 8.21 27.29 -9.43
CA ARG A 443 7.20 28.06 -10.17
C ARG A 443 6.10 27.15 -10.72
N GLN A 444 6.47 26.08 -11.40
CA GLN A 444 5.54 25.13 -12.01
C GLN A 444 4.65 24.47 -10.95
N ARG A 445 5.20 24.07 -9.79
CA ARG A 445 4.42 23.53 -8.67
C ARG A 445 3.39 24.52 -8.11
N ARG A 446 3.74 25.81 -8.05
CA ARG A 446 2.80 26.86 -7.61
C ARG A 446 1.67 27.02 -8.61
N GLU A 447 1.97 26.98 -9.90
CA GLU A 447 0.97 27.05 -10.96
C GLU A 447 0.05 25.82 -10.97
N GLN A 448 0.62 24.61 -10.89
CA GLN A 448 -0.14 23.37 -10.78
C GLN A 448 -1.04 23.35 -9.54
N LYS A 449 -0.60 23.89 -8.39
CA LYS A 449 -1.46 24.04 -7.21
C LYS A 449 -2.65 24.96 -7.47
N ARG A 450 -2.43 26.08 -8.17
CA ARG A 450 -3.52 27.00 -8.56
C ARG A 450 -4.49 26.33 -9.53
N SER A 451 -3.98 25.68 -10.57
CA SER A 451 -4.78 24.93 -11.54
C SER A 451 -5.64 23.85 -10.88
N ARG A 452 -5.09 23.10 -9.91
CA ARG A 452 -5.87 22.10 -9.15
C ARG A 452 -6.99 22.74 -8.34
N HIS A 453 -6.70 23.81 -7.62
CA HIS A 453 -7.71 24.55 -6.86
C HIS A 453 -8.82 25.11 -7.77
N GLU A 454 -8.48 25.57 -8.98
CA GLU A 454 -9.45 25.97 -9.99
C GLU A 454 -10.28 24.78 -10.51
N GLN A 455 -9.66 23.64 -10.82
CA GLN A 455 -10.38 22.44 -11.29
C GLN A 455 -11.36 21.91 -10.25
N SER A 456 -10.96 21.88 -8.98
CA SER A 456 -11.82 21.45 -7.88
C SER A 456 -13.08 22.33 -7.76
N LYS A 457 -12.94 23.66 -7.89
CA LYS A 457 -14.08 24.60 -7.93
C LYS A 457 -15.04 24.35 -9.09
N LEU A 458 -14.52 23.89 -10.22
CA LEU A 458 -15.29 23.68 -11.44
C LEU A 458 -16.05 22.35 -11.47
N GLY A 459 -15.73 21.40 -10.60
CA GLY A 459 -16.43 20.11 -10.48
C GLY A 459 -16.13 19.11 -11.62
N GLN A 460 -16.94 18.05 -11.68
CA GLN A 460 -16.77 16.91 -12.60
C GLN A 460 -17.80 16.90 -13.73
N THR A 461 -17.44 16.27 -14.85
CA THR A 461 -18.33 15.96 -15.98
C THR A 461 -19.23 14.76 -15.65
N VAL A 462 -20.19 14.48 -16.53
CA VAL A 462 -21.12 13.33 -16.35
C VAL A 462 -20.38 11.99 -16.27
N ASP A 463 -19.26 11.86 -16.98
CA ASP A 463 -18.39 10.67 -16.93
C ASP A 463 -17.48 10.60 -15.68
N GLY A 464 -17.57 11.57 -14.76
CA GLY A 464 -16.72 11.66 -13.57
C GLY A 464 -15.28 12.14 -13.85
N SER A 465 -15.02 12.69 -15.04
CA SER A 465 -13.74 13.34 -15.36
C SER A 465 -13.76 14.80 -14.91
N PHE A 466 -12.63 15.37 -14.54
CA PHE A 466 -12.56 16.80 -14.19
C PHE A 466 -12.59 17.68 -15.43
N ILE A 467 -13.11 18.90 -15.29
CA ILE A 467 -13.20 19.85 -16.40
C ILE A 467 -11.80 20.34 -16.78
N ASP A 468 -11.50 20.29 -18.07
CA ASP A 468 -10.22 20.74 -18.61
C ASP A 468 -10.14 22.27 -18.63
N LEU A 469 -9.17 22.83 -17.89
CA LEU A 469 -8.98 24.27 -17.78
C LEU A 469 -8.54 24.91 -19.08
N GLU A 470 -7.75 24.21 -19.90
CA GLU A 470 -7.26 24.74 -21.17
C GLU A 470 -8.42 24.87 -22.15
N LYS A 471 -9.29 23.85 -22.21
CA LYS A 471 -10.48 23.88 -23.07
C LYS A 471 -11.51 24.91 -22.61
N ARG A 472 -11.64 25.13 -21.30
CA ARG A 472 -12.46 26.20 -20.75
C ARG A 472 -11.89 27.56 -21.15
N LYS A 473 -10.58 27.77 -20.96
CA LYS A 473 -9.90 29.02 -21.34
C LYS A 473 -10.01 29.28 -22.84
N THR A 474 -9.84 28.27 -23.70
CA THR A 474 -10.04 28.45 -25.14
C THR A 474 -11.49 28.81 -25.49
N LEU A 475 -12.51 28.25 -24.84
CA LEU A 475 -13.91 28.67 -25.03
C LEU A 475 -14.17 30.12 -24.63
N THR A 476 -13.62 30.54 -23.49
CA THR A 476 -13.80 31.91 -22.99
C THR A 476 -13.02 32.92 -23.81
N ASP A 477 -11.74 32.65 -24.09
CA ASP A 477 -10.82 33.60 -24.72
C ASP A 477 -10.98 33.65 -26.24
N LEU A 478 -11.19 32.51 -26.93
CA LEU A 478 -11.24 32.46 -28.39
C LEU A 478 -12.66 32.53 -28.94
N TYR A 479 -13.63 31.92 -28.26
CA TYR A 479 -15.03 31.86 -28.73
C TYR A 479 -15.94 32.87 -28.02
N GLY A 480 -15.41 33.64 -27.05
CA GLY A 480 -16.14 34.68 -26.33
C GLY A 480 -17.31 34.15 -25.49
N VAL A 481 -17.26 32.87 -25.11
CA VAL A 481 -18.32 32.20 -24.37
C VAL A 481 -18.24 32.58 -22.89
N THR A 482 -19.37 32.88 -22.27
CA THR A 482 -19.43 33.20 -20.84
C THR A 482 -18.91 32.04 -19.99
N HIS A 483 -18.29 32.37 -18.85
CA HIS A 483 -17.67 31.41 -17.95
C HIS A 483 -18.59 30.22 -17.64
N ASP A 484 -19.84 30.49 -17.25
CA ASP A 484 -20.75 29.46 -16.77
C ASP A 484 -21.29 28.58 -17.90
N LEU A 485 -21.46 29.14 -19.09
CA LEU A 485 -21.91 28.39 -20.27
C LEU A 485 -20.81 27.45 -20.78
N ALA A 486 -19.54 27.88 -20.72
CA ALA A 486 -18.39 27.05 -21.04
C ALA A 486 -18.23 25.88 -20.05
N VAL A 487 -18.47 26.13 -18.77
CA VAL A 487 -18.46 25.08 -17.74
C VAL A 487 -19.62 24.10 -17.95
N ALA A 488 -20.84 24.59 -18.17
CA ALA A 488 -22.00 23.74 -18.38
C ALA A 488 -21.88 22.87 -19.65
N SER A 489 -21.37 23.44 -20.74
CA SER A 489 -21.15 22.69 -21.98
C SER A 489 -20.10 21.60 -21.80
N LEU A 490 -18.95 21.91 -21.22
CA LEU A 490 -17.88 20.94 -20.98
C LEU A 490 -18.28 19.84 -19.98
N ARG A 491 -19.13 20.16 -18.98
CA ARG A 491 -19.74 19.16 -18.08
C ARG A 491 -20.59 18.16 -18.86
N GLN A 492 -21.41 18.64 -19.78
CA GLN A 492 -22.36 17.82 -20.51
C GLN A 492 -21.72 17.05 -21.67
N THR A 493 -20.61 17.56 -22.22
CA THR A 493 -19.92 16.96 -23.38
C THR A 493 -18.63 16.25 -23.02
N ASN A 494 -18.38 16.00 -21.72
CA ASN A 494 -17.22 15.25 -21.22
C ASN A 494 -15.88 15.77 -21.78
N ASN A 495 -15.69 17.09 -21.75
CA ASN A 495 -14.50 17.77 -22.27
C ASN A 495 -14.23 17.59 -23.79
N ASP A 496 -15.23 17.23 -24.59
CA ASP A 496 -15.11 17.31 -26.05
C ASP A 496 -15.40 18.74 -26.53
N MET A 497 -14.38 19.33 -27.17
CA MET A 497 -14.40 20.71 -27.65
C MET A 497 -15.47 20.93 -28.74
N ASN A 498 -15.58 19.98 -29.68
CA ASN A 498 -16.48 20.13 -30.82
C ASN A 498 -17.92 19.92 -30.39
N ALA A 499 -18.17 18.90 -29.58
CA ALA A 499 -19.48 18.67 -29.00
C ALA A 499 -19.90 19.82 -28.07
N ALA A 500 -18.95 20.41 -27.31
CA ALA A 500 -19.22 21.58 -26.46
C ALA A 500 -19.69 22.77 -27.29
N LEU A 501 -19.04 23.06 -28.42
CA LEU A 501 -19.45 24.13 -29.33
C LEU A 501 -20.84 23.86 -29.95
N ASP A 502 -21.12 22.63 -30.36
CA ASP A 502 -22.45 22.23 -30.86
C ASP A 502 -23.54 22.38 -29.78
N TRP A 503 -23.21 22.04 -28.54
CA TRP A 503 -24.11 22.19 -27.39
C TRP A 503 -24.35 23.67 -27.07
N ILE A 504 -23.29 24.50 -27.09
CA ILE A 504 -23.38 25.95 -26.92
C ILE A 504 -24.22 26.56 -28.04
N GLN A 505 -24.09 26.11 -29.28
CA GLN A 505 -24.89 26.64 -30.38
C GLN A 505 -26.38 26.29 -30.26
N LYS A 506 -26.69 25.10 -29.73
CA LYS A 506 -28.08 24.65 -29.47
C LYS A 506 -28.71 25.33 -28.26
N ASN A 507 -27.94 25.55 -27.19
CA ASN A 507 -28.45 26.05 -25.91
C ASN A 507 -28.17 27.55 -25.66
N GLY A 508 -27.21 28.14 -26.35
CA GLY A 508 -26.82 29.55 -26.23
C GLY A 508 -27.92 30.51 -26.67
N ASN A 509 -28.79 30.10 -27.60
CA ASN A 509 -29.96 30.88 -28.00
C ASN A 509 -31.13 30.81 -26.99
N ASN A 510 -31.16 29.79 -26.12
CA ASN A 510 -32.23 29.64 -25.12
C ASN A 510 -31.95 30.43 -23.83
N ASN A 511 -30.69 30.81 -23.57
CA ASN A 511 -30.31 31.58 -22.37
C ASN A 511 -30.36 33.10 -22.54
N SER A 512 -30.52 33.64 -23.76
CA SER A 512 -30.75 35.09 -23.96
C SER A 512 -32.19 35.53 -23.63
N ASN A 513 -33.12 34.61 -23.36
CA ASN A 513 -34.50 34.90 -22.99
C ASN A 513 -34.86 34.65 -21.52
N ASN A 514 -33.86 34.40 -20.65
CA ASN A 514 -34.08 34.19 -19.22
C ASN A 514 -33.33 35.20 -18.33
N GLN A 515 -33.21 36.45 -18.79
CA GLN A 515 -33.12 37.59 -17.86
C GLN A 515 -34.55 38.00 -17.49
N GLY A 516 -35.02 37.54 -16.33
CA GLY A 516 -36.28 38.02 -15.75
C GLY A 516 -37.22 36.93 -15.26
N THR A 517 -36.78 36.07 -14.34
CA THR A 517 -37.68 35.67 -13.25
C THR A 517 -36.93 35.82 -11.94
N ASN A 518 -37.29 36.89 -11.22
CA ASN A 518 -37.01 37.06 -9.81
C ASN A 518 -37.42 35.79 -9.06
N THR A 519 -36.44 35.10 -8.50
CA THR A 519 -36.63 34.39 -7.24
C THR A 519 -35.74 35.10 -6.24
N GLU A 520 -36.35 36.06 -5.55
CA GLU A 520 -35.82 36.63 -4.32
C GLU A 520 -35.74 35.50 -3.28
N ASN A 521 -34.60 34.80 -3.25
CA ASN A 521 -34.07 34.17 -2.07
C ASN A 521 -32.69 34.79 -1.85
N THR A 522 -32.69 36.00 -1.30
CA THR A 522 -31.54 36.55 -0.59
C THR A 522 -31.32 35.71 0.68
N GLU A 523 -30.74 34.52 0.51
CA GLU A 523 -29.86 34.01 1.56
C GLU A 523 -28.62 34.91 1.52
N THR A 524 -28.60 35.87 2.43
CA THR A 524 -27.37 36.56 2.81
C THR A 524 -26.38 35.50 3.25
N VAL A 525 -25.48 35.09 2.34
CA VAL A 525 -24.29 34.34 2.68
C VAL A 525 -23.50 35.23 3.64
N MET A 526 -23.63 34.96 4.94
CA MET A 526 -22.74 35.53 5.93
C MET A 526 -21.35 34.99 5.61
N VAL A 527 -20.50 35.84 5.04
CA VAL A 527 -19.08 35.55 4.93
C VAL A 527 -18.57 35.43 6.36
N ASP A 528 -18.11 34.24 6.75
CA ASP A 528 -17.44 34.03 8.03
C ASP A 528 -16.25 34.96 8.13
N VAL A 529 -16.27 35.81 9.15
CA VAL A 529 -15.25 36.84 9.35
C VAL A 529 -14.02 36.17 9.92
N ASP A 530 -12.90 36.32 9.24
CA ASP A 530 -11.60 35.84 9.73
C ASP A 530 -11.28 36.54 11.07
N GLU A 531 -11.26 35.77 12.15
CA GLU A 531 -11.00 36.28 13.50
C GLU A 531 -9.63 36.98 13.61
N VAL A 532 -8.65 36.55 12.81
CA VAL A 532 -7.33 37.19 12.78
C VAL A 532 -7.44 38.57 12.16
N ALA A 533 -8.15 38.69 11.02
CA ALA A 533 -8.39 39.96 10.34
C ALA A 533 -9.23 40.94 11.18
N LEU A 534 -10.20 40.41 11.93
CA LEU A 534 -11.02 41.18 12.86
C LEU A 534 -10.18 41.73 14.01
N VAL A 535 -9.33 40.89 14.62
CA VAL A 535 -8.44 41.32 15.70
C VAL A 535 -7.45 42.36 15.19
N THR A 536 -6.89 42.24 13.98
CA THR A 536 -5.99 43.28 13.42
C THR A 536 -6.70 44.62 13.25
N LEU A 537 -7.93 44.67 12.72
CA LEU A 537 -8.66 45.94 12.57
C LEU A 537 -9.05 46.56 13.92
N VAL A 538 -9.47 45.74 14.89
CA VAL A 538 -9.76 46.21 16.25
C VAL A 538 -8.48 46.73 16.93
N SER A 539 -7.35 46.07 16.71
CA SER A 539 -6.03 46.52 17.19
C SER A 539 -5.59 47.86 16.56
N MET A 540 -6.09 48.17 15.36
CA MET A 540 -5.86 49.43 14.65
C MET A 540 -6.83 50.55 15.07
N GLY A 541 -7.74 50.28 16.03
CA GLY A 541 -8.66 51.27 16.59
C GLY A 541 -10.03 51.34 15.91
N VAL A 542 -10.37 50.38 15.04
CA VAL A 542 -11.72 50.26 14.46
C VAL A 542 -12.65 49.56 15.45
N SER A 543 -13.90 50.04 15.58
CA SER A 543 -14.88 49.39 16.44
C SER A 543 -15.15 47.95 15.97
N GLN A 544 -15.40 47.03 16.89
CA GLN A 544 -15.58 45.61 16.56
C GLN A 544 -16.79 45.38 15.63
N SER A 545 -17.84 46.20 15.73
CA SER A 545 -19.00 46.16 14.85
C SER A 545 -18.67 46.63 13.43
N ASP A 546 -17.92 47.72 13.30
CA ASP A 546 -17.59 48.31 11.99
C ASP A 546 -16.52 47.48 11.28
N ALA A 547 -15.55 46.94 12.01
CA ALA A 547 -14.55 46.02 11.49
C ALA A 547 -15.21 44.74 10.95
N LYS A 548 -16.20 44.19 11.67
CA LYS A 548 -16.94 43.00 11.21
C LYS A 548 -17.76 43.30 9.96
N ALA A 549 -18.46 44.43 9.91
CA ALA A 549 -19.25 44.83 8.75
C ALA A 549 -18.38 45.13 7.51
N ALA A 550 -17.23 45.78 7.72
CA ALA A 550 -16.27 46.08 6.66
C ALA A 550 -15.60 44.80 6.12
N LEU A 551 -15.20 43.87 6.99
CA LEU A 551 -14.63 42.58 6.56
C LEU A 551 -15.64 41.70 5.83
N GLN A 552 -16.91 41.74 6.22
CA GLN A 552 -17.99 41.05 5.50
C GLN A 552 -18.21 41.65 4.10
N SER A 553 -18.05 42.97 3.98
CA SER A 553 -18.24 43.70 2.71
C SER A 553 -17.03 43.60 1.78
N CYS A 554 -15.83 43.44 2.34
CA CYS A 554 -14.55 43.39 1.63
C CYS A 554 -13.96 41.96 1.52
N GLY A 555 -14.75 40.92 1.81
CA GLY A 555 -14.32 39.52 1.65
C GLY A 555 -13.08 39.15 2.48
N ASN A 556 -12.99 39.65 3.72
CA ASN A 556 -11.87 39.48 4.66
C ASN A 556 -10.52 40.13 4.25
N ASP A 557 -10.49 41.08 3.31
CA ASP A 557 -9.28 41.88 3.04
C ASP A 557 -9.15 43.05 4.03
N VAL A 558 -8.10 43.01 4.87
CA VAL A 558 -7.83 44.02 5.91
C VAL A 558 -7.60 45.41 5.34
N ASN A 559 -6.93 45.54 4.18
CA ASN A 559 -6.58 46.85 3.62
C ASN A 559 -7.80 47.52 2.97
N GLU A 560 -8.63 46.75 2.27
CA GLU A 560 -9.88 47.27 1.71
C GLU A 560 -10.89 47.60 2.82
N ALA A 561 -10.99 46.75 3.85
CA ALA A 561 -11.85 47.01 5.00
C ALA A 561 -11.43 48.28 5.76
N LEU A 562 -10.12 48.51 5.93
CA LEU A 562 -9.60 49.75 6.53
C LEU A 562 -9.92 50.98 5.68
N LEU A 563 -9.80 50.88 4.35
CA LEU A 563 -10.16 51.96 3.44
C LEU A 563 -11.66 52.26 3.50
N LEU A 564 -12.51 51.24 3.58
CA LEU A 564 -13.97 51.38 3.68
C LEU A 564 -14.37 52.10 4.98
N VAL A 565 -13.77 51.71 6.11
CA VAL A 565 -14.02 52.29 7.43
C VAL A 565 -13.55 53.75 7.50
N THR A 566 -12.38 54.05 6.92
CA THR A 566 -11.82 55.42 6.92
C THR A 566 -12.53 56.37 5.96
N SER A 567 -13.28 55.84 4.98
CA SER A 567 -14.00 56.62 3.97
C SER A 567 -15.42 57.04 4.37
N SER A 568 -15.96 56.54 5.49
CA SER A 568 -17.31 56.86 5.95
C SER A 568 -17.32 58.10 6.87
N PRO A 569 -18.03 59.21 6.53
CA PRO A 569 -18.06 60.39 7.37
C PRO A 569 -19.28 60.44 8.32
N HIS A 570 -18.99 60.70 9.60
CA HIS A 570 -19.79 61.32 10.68
C HIS A 570 -20.89 60.54 11.40
N ALA A 571 -20.72 60.44 12.74
CA ALA A 571 -21.61 61.09 13.72
C ALA A 571 -20.82 61.39 15.02
N GLU A 572 -20.85 62.66 15.44
CA GLU A 572 -20.36 63.20 16.73
C GLU A 572 -21.37 62.95 17.88
N GLU A 573 -20.96 63.33 19.11
CA GLU A 573 -21.63 63.36 20.44
C GLU A 573 -21.22 62.22 21.39
N GLU A 574 -20.81 62.41 22.66
CA GLU A 574 -20.52 63.58 23.51
C GLU A 574 -19.68 63.08 24.72
N VAL A 575 -18.81 63.93 25.28
CA VAL A 575 -18.09 63.79 26.57
C VAL A 575 -18.63 64.93 27.46
N PRO A 576 -18.94 64.85 28.79
CA PRO A 576 -17.97 64.69 29.94
C PRO A 576 -18.55 64.14 31.30
N PRO A 577 -17.85 64.16 32.47
CA PRO A 577 -16.43 63.90 32.79
C PRO A 577 -16.24 63.09 34.13
N PRO A 578 -15.18 63.27 34.98
CA PRO A 578 -14.32 62.19 35.43
C PRO A 578 -14.37 62.00 36.97
N ASP A 579 -13.63 61.03 37.49
CA ASP A 579 -13.13 60.86 38.88
C ASP A 579 -12.98 59.33 39.07
N ALA A 580 -11.99 58.73 39.71
CA ALA A 580 -10.71 59.11 40.28
C ALA A 580 -9.91 57.79 40.40
N GLU A 581 -8.63 57.94 40.69
CA GLU A 581 -7.62 56.90 40.95
C GLU A 581 -8.04 55.82 41.98
N GLU A 582 -7.51 54.61 41.82
CA GLU A 582 -6.69 53.86 42.81
C GLU A 582 -6.83 52.32 42.67
N ASP A 583 -5.67 51.70 42.42
CA ASP A 583 -5.16 50.46 43.01
C ASP A 583 -5.98 49.16 42.97
N ALA A 584 -5.43 48.22 42.18
CA ALA A 584 -5.38 46.79 42.48
C ALA A 584 -4.80 46.55 43.91
N PRO A 585 -4.92 45.37 44.58
CA PRO A 585 -4.96 44.03 43.98
C PRO A 585 -5.78 42.97 44.76
N VAL A 586 -5.65 41.71 44.31
CA VAL A 586 -5.45 40.49 45.11
C VAL A 586 -6.40 39.33 44.76
N ILE A 587 -5.76 38.30 44.24
CA ILE A 587 -6.17 36.90 44.15
C ILE A 587 -6.52 36.37 45.55
N THR A 588 -7.69 35.76 45.72
CA THR A 588 -7.86 34.68 46.70
C THR A 588 -8.74 33.57 46.13
N GLU A 589 -8.20 32.37 46.24
CA GLU A 589 -8.81 31.09 45.95
C GLU A 589 -9.86 30.71 47.01
N ALA A 590 -10.65 29.70 46.63
CA ALA A 590 -11.45 28.82 47.48
C ALA A 590 -12.78 29.35 48.03
N SER A 591 -13.86 28.79 47.51
CA SER A 591 -14.75 28.00 48.38
C SER A 591 -15.54 27.00 47.55
N GLU A 592 -15.35 25.74 47.90
CA GLU A 592 -16.38 24.71 47.86
C GLU A 592 -17.72 25.29 48.34
N ASN A 593 -18.79 25.04 47.60
CA ASN A 593 -20.11 24.80 48.18
C ASN A 593 -21.02 24.17 47.12
N MET A 594 -21.14 22.85 47.23
CA MET A 594 -22.29 22.10 46.77
C MET A 594 -23.55 22.49 47.56
N CYS A 595 -24.69 22.21 46.94
CA CYS A 595 -26.02 22.00 47.52
C CYS A 595 -26.86 23.25 47.84
N ALA A 596 -27.54 23.73 46.79
CA ALA A 596 -28.98 23.97 46.89
C ALA A 596 -29.65 23.45 45.61
N GLU A 597 -30.16 22.21 45.69
CA GLU A 597 -31.09 21.62 44.73
C GLU A 597 -32.28 22.57 44.57
N LYS A 598 -32.41 23.16 43.38
CA LYS A 598 -33.70 23.48 42.80
C LYS A 598 -33.87 22.57 41.60
N GLU A 599 -34.54 21.45 41.86
CA GLU A 599 -35.26 20.71 40.83
C GLU A 599 -36.27 21.66 40.19
N HIS A 600 -35.86 22.34 39.13
CA HIS A 600 -36.77 22.68 38.05
C HIS A 600 -36.63 21.56 37.04
N GLY A 601 -37.49 20.55 37.18
CA GLY A 601 -37.78 19.61 36.12
C GLY A 601 -38.38 20.36 34.95
N THR A 602 -37.53 20.92 34.11
CA THR A 602 -37.90 21.20 32.73
C THR A 602 -38.03 19.82 32.10
N GLU A 603 -39.26 19.33 31.95
CA GLU A 603 -39.55 18.17 31.11
C GLU A 603 -39.09 18.55 29.69
N ILE A 604 -37.84 18.21 29.39
CA ILE A 604 -37.31 18.22 28.03
C ILE A 604 -38.24 17.30 27.26
N GLY A 605 -39.06 17.87 26.37
CA GLY A 605 -40.01 17.10 25.58
C GLY A 605 -39.29 15.99 24.83
N ASP A 606 -39.98 14.87 24.60
CA ASP A 606 -39.38 13.70 23.93
C ASP A 606 -38.69 14.07 22.60
N GLU A 607 -39.18 15.11 21.90
CA GLU A 607 -38.53 15.69 20.70
C GLU A 607 -37.18 16.35 20.98
N GLU A 608 -37.06 17.19 22.01
CA GLU A 608 -35.77 17.84 22.36
C GLU A 608 -34.73 16.82 22.86
N ARG A 609 -35.20 15.74 23.51
CA ARG A 609 -34.34 14.62 23.94
C ARG A 609 -33.83 13.82 22.73
N LEU A 610 -34.69 13.61 21.74
CA LEU A 610 -34.32 12.96 20.48
C LEU A 610 -33.37 13.83 19.65
N GLU A 611 -33.59 15.15 19.61
CA GLU A 611 -32.75 16.12 18.92
C GLU A 611 -31.36 16.22 19.57
N MET A 612 -31.28 16.21 20.91
CA MET A 612 -30.02 16.14 21.64
C MET A 612 -29.28 14.81 21.44
N GLU A 613 -29.98 13.68 21.41
CA GLU A 613 -29.36 12.38 21.06
C GLU A 613 -28.86 12.35 19.62
N ARG A 614 -29.58 12.99 18.68
CA ARG A 614 -29.16 13.13 17.28
C ARG A 614 -27.90 13.98 17.17
N ARG A 615 -27.88 15.17 17.80
CA ARG A 615 -26.70 16.04 17.84
C ARG A 615 -25.49 15.36 18.47
N ARG A 616 -25.68 14.63 19.57
CA ARG A 616 -24.60 13.90 20.22
C ARG A 616 -24.03 12.81 19.32
N LYS A 617 -24.90 12.07 18.60
CA LYS A 617 -24.45 11.08 17.60
C LYS A 617 -23.68 11.75 16.46
N GLU A 618 -24.15 12.89 15.97
CA GLU A 618 -23.46 13.66 14.92
C GLU A 618 -22.10 14.20 15.37
N GLU A 619 -22.00 14.68 16.62
CA GLU A 619 -20.75 15.14 17.23
C GLU A 619 -19.76 13.97 17.44
N GLU A 620 -20.25 12.80 17.89
CA GLU A 620 -19.45 11.56 18.02
C GLU A 620 -18.99 11.07 16.63
N GLU A 621 -19.85 11.08 15.62
CA GLU A 621 -19.51 10.73 14.23
C GLU A 621 -18.47 11.71 13.65
N ALA A 622 -18.63 13.02 13.86
CA ALA A 622 -17.67 14.03 13.41
C ALA A 622 -16.30 13.89 14.12
N ALA A 623 -16.28 13.58 15.42
CA ALA A 623 -15.05 13.34 16.16
C ALA A 623 -14.30 12.11 15.62
N THR A 624 -15.00 11.00 15.41
CA THR A 624 -14.39 9.78 14.86
C THR A 624 -13.92 9.95 13.41
N TYR A 625 -14.62 10.79 12.63
CA TYR A 625 -14.20 11.18 11.29
C TYR A 625 -12.90 12.00 11.30
N ASN A 626 -12.81 13.00 12.19
CA ASN A 626 -11.60 13.81 12.35
C ASN A 626 -10.40 12.98 12.85
N GLU A 627 -10.64 11.98 13.69
CA GLU A 627 -9.61 11.02 14.11
C GLU A 627 -9.09 10.19 12.91
N ALA A 628 -9.98 9.63 12.09
CA ALA A 628 -9.61 8.90 10.88
C ALA A 628 -8.84 9.79 9.88
N ARG A 629 -9.27 11.05 9.73
CA ARG A 629 -8.56 12.06 8.94
C ARG A 629 -7.17 12.30 9.49
N ASN A 630 -7.03 12.54 10.79
CA ASN A 630 -5.74 12.81 11.41
C ASN A 630 -4.79 11.61 11.32
N LEU A 631 -5.30 10.38 11.44
CA LEU A 631 -4.50 9.16 11.26
C LEU A 631 -3.98 9.08 9.82
N ILE A 632 -4.84 9.27 8.82
CA ILE A 632 -4.41 9.31 7.42
C ILE A 632 -3.52 10.51 7.17
N GLU A 633 -3.79 11.70 7.68
CA GLU A 633 -2.93 12.86 7.54
C GLU A 633 -1.63 12.76 8.33
N ALA A 634 -1.50 11.90 9.34
CA ALA A 634 -0.24 11.64 10.02
C ALA A 634 0.61 10.65 9.22
N GLU A 635 -0.01 9.54 8.79
CA GLU A 635 0.63 8.46 8.04
C GLU A 635 0.92 8.83 6.58
N LEU A 636 -0.03 9.51 5.95
CA LEU A 636 0.10 10.13 4.63
C LEU A 636 0.71 11.53 4.74
N GLY A 637 0.76 12.18 5.91
CA GLY A 637 1.30 13.53 6.05
C GLY A 637 2.75 13.68 5.66
N SER A 638 3.58 12.69 5.96
CA SER A 638 4.97 12.64 5.51
C SER A 638 5.09 12.45 3.98
N ALA A 639 4.10 11.79 3.35
CA ALA A 639 4.04 11.49 1.92
C ALA A 639 3.24 12.49 1.07
N LEU A 640 2.25 13.19 1.63
CA LEU A 640 1.45 14.26 1.04
C LEU A 640 2.04 15.63 1.35
N ARG A 641 2.47 15.86 2.60
CA ARG A 641 3.18 17.09 2.98
C ARG A 641 4.67 16.90 2.68
N ARG A 642 5.05 17.30 1.47
CA ARG A 642 6.39 17.78 1.03
C ARG A 642 7.17 16.94 0.01
N ARG A 643 6.76 15.75 -0.41
CA ARG A 643 7.62 14.94 -1.28
C ARG A 643 6.83 14.24 -2.39
N ASP A 644 7.04 14.67 -3.63
CA ASP A 644 6.69 13.84 -4.78
C ASP A 644 7.42 12.51 -4.58
N LEU A 645 6.71 11.38 -4.57
CA LEU A 645 7.29 10.03 -4.51
C LEU A 645 8.46 9.90 -5.51
N GLU A 646 8.33 10.56 -6.65
CA GLU A 646 9.39 10.70 -7.65
C GLU A 646 10.64 11.39 -7.10
N ASP A 647 10.51 12.56 -6.45
CA ASP A 647 11.65 13.28 -5.86
C ASP A 647 12.26 12.53 -4.68
N GLU A 648 11.44 11.79 -3.93
CA GLU A 648 11.92 10.93 -2.85
C GLU A 648 12.80 9.79 -3.34
N VAL A 649 12.33 9.07 -4.35
CA VAL A 649 13.11 7.99 -4.96
C VAL A 649 14.31 8.60 -5.69
N ALA A 650 14.10 9.68 -6.44
CA ALA A 650 15.14 10.41 -7.15
C ALA A 650 16.21 10.98 -6.25
N GLY A 651 15.90 11.35 -5.02
CA GLY A 651 16.81 11.95 -4.04
C GLY A 651 17.23 10.99 -2.93
N SER A 652 16.83 9.72 -3.02
CA SER A 652 17.12 8.71 -2.00
C SER A 652 18.61 8.51 -1.80
N SER A 653 18.98 8.25 -0.54
CA SER A 653 20.32 7.77 -0.19
C SER A 653 20.52 6.39 -0.79
N LEU A 654 21.70 6.17 -1.38
CA LEU A 654 22.10 4.91 -1.98
C LEU A 654 23.04 4.10 -1.09
N HIS A 655 23.17 4.50 0.19
CA HIS A 655 24.13 3.88 1.11
C HIS A 655 23.84 2.38 1.28
N HIS A 656 22.57 1.99 1.38
CA HIS A 656 22.20 0.61 1.60
C HIS A 656 22.43 -0.25 0.35
N GLU A 657 22.11 0.25 -0.84
CA GLU A 657 22.43 -0.40 -2.11
C GLU A 657 23.93 -0.63 -2.25
N VAL A 658 24.75 0.37 -1.89
CA VAL A 658 26.21 0.26 -1.90
C VAL A 658 26.69 -0.76 -0.85
N PHE A 659 26.11 -0.75 0.35
CA PHE A 659 26.44 -1.70 1.41
C PHE A 659 26.15 -3.14 0.99
N ILE A 660 24.93 -3.41 0.50
CA ILE A 660 24.56 -4.75 0.02
C ILE A 660 25.47 -5.15 -1.16
N LEU A 661 25.70 -4.26 -2.12
CA LEU A 661 26.60 -4.55 -3.24
C LEU A 661 28.01 -4.95 -2.78
N SER A 662 28.53 -4.32 -1.72
CA SER A 662 29.84 -4.66 -1.14
C SER A 662 29.89 -6.06 -0.52
N GLN A 663 28.79 -6.55 0.05
CA GLN A 663 28.69 -7.92 0.59
C GLN A 663 28.81 -8.99 -0.51
N PHE A 664 28.45 -8.66 -1.75
CA PHE A 664 28.52 -9.57 -2.90
C PHE A 664 29.78 -9.36 -3.76
N GLY A 665 30.84 -8.77 -3.19
CA GLY A 665 32.18 -8.71 -3.80
C GLY A 665 32.41 -7.54 -4.75
N TYR A 666 31.51 -6.55 -4.77
CA TYR A 666 31.64 -5.33 -5.57
C TYR A 666 31.79 -4.12 -4.65
N SER A 667 33.04 -3.76 -4.32
CA SER A 667 33.35 -2.51 -3.62
C SER A 667 33.33 -1.35 -4.60
N SER A 668 32.54 -0.31 -4.31
CA SER A 668 32.47 0.93 -5.11
C SER A 668 33.75 1.76 -5.05
#